data_AF-A0A1J0AGL5-F1
#
_entry.id   AF-A0A1J0AGL5-F1
#
_cell.length_a   1.000
_cell.length_b   1.000
_cell.length_c   1.000
_cell.angle_alpha   90.00
_cell.angle_beta   90.00
_cell.angle_gamma   90.00
#
_symmetry.space_group_name_H-M   'P 1'
#
loop_
_entity.id
_entity.type
_entity.pdbx_description
1 polymer ?
#
loop_
_entity_poly.entity_id
_entity_poly.type
_entity_poly.pdbx_seq_one_letter_code
_entity_poly.pdbx_strand_id
1 'polypeptide(L)'
;MASFLHRLQAWPPVQKIGLWLGWPALVGGLVVGVVITGVRTAGGLQNGELALYDQMIRWRPDEPPDKRVLVVEVTEADIQKLGQWPLRDQTLAEALRLLLTANPRAIGVDFYRDIPQEPGSKILNDLLSKEDKVITVCKLGDANSPGIKPPPAISAAQAANRVGFADMVVDSGGTVRRALLGGQVDPQSPCPTPNALGVQMALRFLAPEGIQPQQTGDGTIVLGRATFPRLTAQSGPYQGVDDRGYQVLLNYRGPRRAVEQVTLAEVLAQQVPPRLVEGRLVLVGVTAASAKDDFYTPYSAGLKEDQKMAGVVIHGQIASQIISSALDGRTQIWYWGEGLEILWIFFWSFAGGMIAWRLRHPLGLALGLGGAVVIVVGAAVVMFALGGWIPLVPPVLGVVGTGVGVVAYIAYETDRQHRLVAAKAAQQEQQITILQNLLESTQATMAGNLGVRPAQPTRREEGLLANRYQVAKVLGEGGFGRTYLAQDTQRPGRPTCVVKQLKPGRSDSQFLQLARRLFNTEAEILEILGRHRQIPQLLAYFEEGQEFYLVQEFIQGTPLDKELVAGQKRDETYTVSFLRGLLEVLAFVHEHKVIHRDLKPANIIRRAKDQRLVLIDFGAVKQMRPKSEGTEADYTVAVGTRGYAPSEQMGGRPQLNSDIYALGMIGIQCLTGMPPRDLDLDQDTGLPIWRERVQVSGRLADILDKMVAYFYTERYQSTLEVLRDLKPLL
;
A
#
# COMPACT_ATOMS: atom_id res chain seq x y z
N MET A 1 11.58 -24.31 1.73
CA MET A 1 11.22 -22.90 1.43
C MET A 1 11.62 -21.93 2.53
N ALA A 2 11.37 -22.23 3.82
CA ALA A 2 11.77 -21.39 4.95
C ALA A 2 13.30 -21.13 5.07
N SER A 3 14.15 -22.12 4.77
CA SER A 3 15.62 -21.94 4.81
C SER A 3 16.19 -21.11 3.65
N PHE A 4 15.47 -21.05 2.52
CA PHE A 4 15.85 -20.24 1.35
C PHE A 4 15.49 -18.77 1.56
N LEU A 5 14.31 -18.50 2.13
CA LEU A 5 13.89 -17.16 2.56
C LEU A 5 14.81 -16.60 3.67
N HIS A 6 15.28 -17.45 4.57
CA HIS A 6 16.19 -17.05 5.65
C HIS A 6 17.61 -16.71 5.15
N ARG A 7 18.07 -17.30 4.04
CA ARG A 7 19.36 -16.98 3.40
C ARG A 7 19.31 -15.71 2.55
N LEU A 8 18.16 -15.40 1.94
CA LEU A 8 17.95 -14.14 1.21
C LEU A 8 17.88 -12.91 2.14
N GLN A 9 17.46 -13.09 3.40
CA GLN A 9 17.43 -12.03 4.42
C GLN A 9 18.80 -11.64 4.99
N ALA A 10 19.85 -12.44 4.77
CA ALA A 10 21.20 -12.25 5.33
C ALA A 10 22.15 -11.44 4.42
N TRP A 11 21.68 -10.94 3.27
CA TRP A 11 22.48 -10.10 2.38
C TRP A 11 22.30 -8.59 2.69
N PRO A 12 23.35 -7.89 3.17
CA PRO A 12 23.27 -6.48 3.57
C PRO A 12 22.87 -5.47 2.48
N PRO A 13 23.08 -5.69 1.15
CA PRO A 13 22.51 -4.79 0.16
C PRO A 13 21.00 -4.94 -0.01
N VAL A 14 20.42 -6.12 0.27
CA VAL A 14 18.98 -6.38 0.03
C VAL A 14 18.08 -5.72 1.08
N GLN A 15 18.53 -5.60 2.33
CA GLN A 15 17.76 -4.89 3.37
C GLN A 15 17.69 -3.37 3.12
N LYS A 16 18.77 -2.77 2.60
CA LYS A 16 18.78 -1.33 2.24
C LYS A 16 18.03 -1.06 0.93
N ILE A 17 18.00 -2.02 -0.01
CA ILE A 17 17.22 -1.93 -1.25
C ILE A 17 15.73 -2.18 -0.99
N GLY A 18 15.37 -3.14 -0.13
CA GLY A 18 13.97 -3.52 0.16
C GLY A 18 13.16 -2.47 0.92
N LEU A 19 13.81 -1.66 1.78
CA LEU A 19 13.18 -0.50 2.42
C LEU A 19 12.99 0.69 1.46
N TRP A 20 13.74 0.73 0.35
CA TRP A 20 13.60 1.75 -0.69
C TRP A 20 12.57 1.33 -1.76
N LEU A 21 12.43 0.03 -2.03
CA LEU A 21 11.51 -0.55 -3.03
C LEU A 21 10.07 -0.78 -2.54
N GLY A 22 9.77 -0.60 -1.25
CA GLY A 22 8.42 -0.86 -0.72
C GLY A 22 8.05 -2.34 -0.66
N TRP A 23 9.00 -3.19 -0.23
CA TRP A 23 8.77 -4.64 -0.13
C TRP A 23 7.51 -5.05 0.66
N PRO A 24 7.15 -4.41 1.79
CA PRO A 24 5.89 -4.72 2.49
C PRO A 24 4.64 -4.44 1.64
N ALA A 25 4.67 -3.42 0.78
CA ALA A 25 3.58 -3.13 -0.13
C ALA A 25 3.45 -4.18 -1.25
N LEU A 26 4.58 -4.64 -1.79
CA LEU A 26 4.60 -5.70 -2.80
C LEU A 26 4.13 -7.03 -2.21
N VAL A 27 4.65 -7.43 -1.05
CA VAL A 27 4.22 -8.67 -0.38
C VAL A 27 2.76 -8.58 0.04
N GLY A 28 2.34 -7.44 0.61
CA GLY A 28 0.94 -7.20 0.97
C GLY A 28 0.01 -7.32 -0.24
N GLY A 29 0.35 -6.66 -1.35
CA GLY A 29 -0.45 -6.69 -2.57
C GLY A 29 -0.54 -8.10 -3.18
N LEU A 30 0.56 -8.86 -3.14
CA LEU A 30 0.57 -10.26 -3.57
C LEU A 30 -0.33 -11.14 -2.69
N VAL A 31 -0.18 -11.06 -1.37
CA VAL A 31 -0.95 -11.88 -0.42
C VAL A 31 -2.43 -11.56 -0.51
N VAL A 32 -2.80 -10.28 -0.46
CA VAL A 32 -4.19 -9.84 -0.56
C VAL A 32 -4.77 -10.20 -1.93
N GLY A 33 -4.03 -10.00 -3.02
CA GLY A 33 -4.45 -10.39 -4.37
C GLY A 33 -4.74 -11.89 -4.48
N VAL A 34 -3.87 -12.76 -3.93
CA VAL A 34 -4.09 -14.21 -3.88
C VAL A 34 -5.33 -14.57 -3.06
N VAL A 35 -5.48 -13.98 -1.86
CA VAL A 35 -6.63 -14.24 -0.98
C VAL A 35 -7.94 -13.83 -1.66
N ILE A 36 -7.99 -12.61 -2.21
CA ILE A 36 -9.18 -12.09 -2.89
C ILE A 36 -9.52 -12.94 -4.12
N THR A 37 -8.52 -13.34 -4.91
CA THR A 37 -8.72 -14.23 -6.05
C THR A 37 -9.29 -15.57 -5.59
N GLY A 38 -8.76 -16.15 -4.50
CA GLY A 38 -9.28 -17.39 -3.91
C GLY A 38 -10.74 -17.26 -3.45
N VAL A 39 -11.08 -16.18 -2.72
CA VAL A 39 -12.46 -15.92 -2.27
C VAL A 39 -13.39 -15.67 -3.45
N ARG A 40 -12.92 -14.98 -4.51
CA ARG A 40 -13.67 -14.82 -5.77
C ARG A 40 -13.94 -16.19 -6.40
N THR A 41 -12.92 -17.03 -6.61
CA THR A 41 -13.10 -18.35 -7.24
C THR A 41 -14.00 -19.30 -6.45
N ALA A 42 -14.12 -19.09 -5.14
CA ALA A 42 -15.06 -19.80 -4.28
C ALA A 42 -16.50 -19.24 -4.32
N GLY A 43 -16.77 -18.20 -5.13
CA GLY A 43 -18.07 -17.55 -5.25
C GLY A 43 -18.39 -16.55 -4.13
N GLY A 44 -17.49 -16.32 -3.17
CA GLY A 44 -17.74 -15.50 -1.98
C GLY A 44 -18.01 -14.01 -2.27
N LEU A 45 -17.60 -13.52 -3.43
CA LEU A 45 -17.80 -12.12 -3.86
C LEU A 45 -18.91 -11.94 -4.92
N GLN A 46 -19.49 -13.03 -5.42
CA GLN A 46 -20.43 -13.00 -6.54
C GLN A 46 -21.68 -12.15 -6.24
N ASN A 47 -22.29 -12.31 -5.06
CA ASN A 47 -23.50 -11.58 -4.70
C ASN A 47 -23.29 -10.06 -4.66
N GLY A 48 -22.12 -9.60 -4.22
CA GLY A 48 -21.76 -8.18 -4.22
C GLY A 48 -21.63 -7.63 -5.64
N GLU A 49 -20.98 -8.38 -6.54
CA GLU A 49 -20.85 -8.01 -7.95
C GLU A 49 -22.20 -7.97 -8.67
N LEU A 50 -23.09 -8.94 -8.42
CA LEU A 50 -24.43 -8.96 -9.01
C LEU A 50 -25.30 -7.81 -8.52
N ALA A 51 -25.21 -7.45 -7.24
CA ALA A 51 -25.95 -6.30 -6.70
C ALA A 51 -25.48 -4.98 -7.34
N LEU A 52 -24.17 -4.82 -7.56
CA LEU A 52 -23.61 -3.66 -8.24
C LEU A 52 -23.94 -3.67 -9.74
N TYR A 53 -23.94 -4.82 -10.40
CA TYR A 53 -24.43 -4.98 -11.77
C TYR A 53 -25.87 -4.46 -11.88
N ASP A 54 -26.76 -4.89 -10.98
CA ASP A 54 -28.15 -4.44 -10.99
C ASP A 54 -28.26 -2.94 -10.78
N GLN A 55 -27.46 -2.38 -9.88
CA GLN A 55 -27.41 -0.94 -9.64
C GLN A 55 -26.92 -0.17 -10.89
N MET A 56 -25.92 -0.69 -11.59
CA MET A 56 -25.41 -0.07 -12.82
C MET A 56 -26.42 -0.16 -13.97
N ILE A 57 -27.22 -1.23 -14.05
CA ILE A 57 -28.36 -1.29 -14.99
C ILE A 57 -29.37 -0.18 -14.66
N ARG A 58 -29.72 0.01 -13.38
CA ARG A 58 -30.66 1.07 -12.95
C ARG A 58 -30.14 2.50 -13.18
N TRP A 59 -28.83 2.69 -13.25
CA TRP A 59 -28.22 4.00 -13.55
C TRP A 59 -28.16 4.33 -15.03
N ARG A 60 -28.39 3.36 -15.92
CA ARG A 60 -28.48 3.64 -17.35
C ARG A 60 -29.78 4.42 -17.64
N PRO A 61 -29.74 5.38 -18.58
CA PRO A 61 -30.96 6.06 -19.01
C PRO A 61 -31.91 5.06 -19.68
N ASP A 62 -33.21 5.22 -19.44
CA ASP A 62 -34.23 4.43 -20.11
C ASP A 62 -34.17 4.62 -21.62
N GLU A 63 -34.14 3.51 -22.36
CA GLU A 63 -34.20 3.53 -23.80
C GLU A 63 -35.66 3.58 -24.30
N PRO A 64 -35.90 4.21 -25.46
CA PRO A 64 -37.22 4.19 -26.05
C PRO A 64 -37.66 2.75 -26.38
N PRO A 65 -38.97 2.45 -26.31
CA PRO A 65 -39.50 1.14 -26.67
C PRO A 65 -39.16 0.77 -28.12
N ASP A 66 -38.87 -0.52 -28.33
CA ASP A 66 -38.63 -1.04 -29.67
C ASP A 66 -39.94 -1.12 -30.45
N LYS A 67 -40.11 -0.23 -31.43
CA LYS A 67 -41.30 -0.14 -32.27
C LYS A 67 -41.54 -1.38 -33.12
N ARG A 68 -40.64 -2.37 -33.15
CA ARG A 68 -40.81 -3.64 -33.87
C ARG A 68 -41.52 -4.70 -33.04
N VAL A 69 -41.67 -4.49 -31.73
CA VAL A 69 -42.23 -5.46 -30.79
C VAL A 69 -43.42 -4.84 -30.07
N LEU A 70 -44.55 -5.58 -30.05
CA LEU A 70 -45.77 -5.26 -29.33
C LEU A 70 -46.07 -6.39 -28.35
N VAL A 71 -46.46 -6.05 -27.12
CA VAL A 71 -47.07 -7.00 -26.18
C VAL A 71 -48.57 -6.73 -26.09
N VAL A 72 -49.38 -7.76 -26.32
CA VAL A 72 -50.80 -7.79 -25.98
C VAL A 72 -50.91 -8.41 -24.60
N GLU A 73 -51.12 -7.57 -23.60
CA GLU A 73 -51.18 -7.99 -22.21
C GLU A 73 -52.58 -8.43 -21.78
N VAL A 74 -52.64 -9.51 -21.02
CA VAL A 74 -53.83 -9.90 -20.25
C VAL A 74 -53.66 -9.40 -18.83
N THR A 75 -54.37 -8.32 -18.51
CA THR A 75 -54.30 -7.62 -17.22
C THR A 75 -55.26 -8.23 -16.20
N GLU A 76 -55.12 -7.83 -14.93
CA GLU A 76 -56.08 -8.21 -13.87
C GLU A 76 -57.52 -7.75 -14.22
N ALA A 77 -57.65 -6.58 -14.86
CA ALA A 77 -58.94 -6.05 -15.29
C ALA A 77 -59.56 -6.90 -16.41
N ASP A 78 -58.74 -7.42 -17.34
CA ASP A 78 -59.20 -8.36 -18.38
C ASP A 78 -59.72 -9.66 -17.75
N ILE A 79 -58.98 -10.23 -16.80
CA ILE A 79 -59.35 -11.46 -16.09
C ILE A 79 -60.67 -11.27 -15.34
N GLN A 80 -60.82 -10.17 -14.60
CA GLN A 80 -62.04 -9.86 -13.86
C GLN A 80 -63.24 -9.64 -14.79
N LYS A 81 -63.04 -8.94 -15.91
CA LYS A 81 -64.09 -8.69 -16.92
C LYS A 81 -64.54 -9.97 -17.61
N LEU A 82 -63.61 -10.89 -17.89
CA LEU A 82 -63.90 -12.20 -18.49
C LEU A 82 -64.47 -13.21 -17.48
N GLY A 83 -64.27 -12.96 -16.18
CA GLY A 83 -64.79 -13.78 -15.08
C GLY A 83 -64.14 -15.16 -14.95
N GLN A 84 -62.94 -15.36 -15.52
CA GLN A 84 -62.26 -16.65 -15.53
C GLN A 84 -60.75 -16.55 -15.77
N TRP A 85 -60.02 -17.51 -15.22
CA TRP A 85 -58.60 -17.75 -15.48
C TRP A 85 -58.33 -19.25 -15.33
N PRO A 86 -57.62 -19.93 -16.26
CA PRO A 86 -56.99 -19.42 -17.49
C PRO A 86 -57.98 -18.92 -18.57
N LEU A 87 -57.45 -18.23 -19.59
CA LEU A 87 -58.23 -17.72 -20.73
C LEU A 87 -58.84 -18.87 -21.56
N ARG A 88 -60.13 -18.79 -21.90
CA ARG A 88 -60.79 -19.72 -22.85
C ARG A 88 -60.11 -19.72 -24.22
N ASP A 89 -60.11 -20.89 -24.86
CA ASP A 89 -59.57 -21.07 -26.21
C ASP A 89 -60.37 -20.29 -27.25
N GLN A 90 -61.68 -20.11 -27.07
CA GLN A 90 -62.51 -19.25 -27.92
C GLN A 90 -62.01 -17.79 -27.91
N THR A 91 -61.73 -17.24 -26.72
CA THR A 91 -61.29 -15.85 -26.57
C THR A 91 -59.88 -15.65 -27.14
N LEU A 92 -58.98 -16.62 -26.89
CA LEU A 92 -57.65 -16.60 -27.48
C LEU A 92 -57.70 -16.69 -29.02
N ALA A 93 -58.52 -17.60 -29.57
CA ALA A 93 -58.68 -17.74 -31.01
C ALA A 93 -59.27 -16.47 -31.67
N GLU A 94 -60.23 -15.81 -31.02
CA GLU A 94 -60.79 -14.55 -31.48
C GLU A 94 -59.74 -13.43 -31.50
N ALA A 95 -58.98 -13.26 -30.42
CA ALA A 95 -57.89 -12.29 -30.37
C ALA A 95 -56.83 -12.55 -31.45
N LEU A 96 -56.43 -13.81 -31.65
CA LEU A 96 -55.48 -14.19 -32.69
C LEU A 96 -56.00 -13.88 -34.09
N ARG A 97 -57.28 -14.13 -34.39
CA ARG A 97 -57.88 -13.77 -35.69
C ARG A 97 -57.84 -12.27 -35.96
N LEU A 98 -58.18 -11.46 -34.96
CA LEU A 98 -58.14 -10.00 -35.09
C LEU A 98 -56.71 -9.51 -35.33
N LEU A 99 -55.74 -10.04 -34.58
CA LEU A 99 -54.33 -9.71 -34.77
C LEU A 99 -53.81 -10.15 -36.15
N LEU A 100 -54.12 -11.36 -36.61
CA LEU A 100 -53.72 -11.87 -37.92
C LEU A 100 -54.27 -11.03 -39.08
N THR A 101 -55.49 -10.48 -38.93
CA THR A 101 -56.12 -9.60 -39.94
C THR A 101 -55.30 -8.32 -40.17
N ALA A 102 -54.57 -7.85 -39.16
CA ALA A 102 -53.68 -6.69 -39.26
C ALA A 102 -52.28 -7.03 -39.79
N ASN A 103 -52.06 -8.25 -40.31
CA ASN A 103 -50.82 -8.71 -40.97
C ASN A 103 -49.52 -8.50 -40.15
N PRO A 104 -49.40 -9.12 -38.97
CA PRO A 104 -48.16 -9.10 -38.20
C PRO A 104 -47.07 -9.92 -38.89
N ARG A 105 -45.82 -9.68 -38.46
CA ARG A 105 -44.67 -10.47 -38.88
C ARG A 105 -44.68 -11.86 -38.25
N ALA A 106 -44.97 -11.93 -36.95
CA ALA A 106 -45.26 -13.16 -36.23
C ALA A 106 -46.04 -12.85 -34.95
N ILE A 107 -46.79 -13.83 -34.44
CA ILE A 107 -47.50 -13.76 -33.16
C ILE A 107 -46.96 -14.87 -32.26
N GLY A 108 -46.39 -14.51 -31.12
CA GLY A 108 -45.98 -15.45 -30.08
C GLY A 108 -47.05 -15.49 -28.99
N VAL A 109 -47.45 -16.70 -28.60
CA VAL A 109 -48.50 -16.92 -27.61
C VAL A 109 -47.89 -17.56 -26.38
N ASP A 110 -47.72 -16.75 -25.34
CA ASP A 110 -47.14 -17.14 -24.05
C ASP A 110 -48.21 -17.72 -23.11
N PHE A 111 -48.91 -18.74 -23.62
CA PHE A 111 -49.90 -19.50 -22.87
C PHE A 111 -49.71 -20.99 -23.13
N TYR A 112 -49.58 -21.77 -22.05
CA TYR A 112 -49.64 -23.22 -22.13
C TYR A 112 -51.03 -23.68 -22.57
N ARG A 113 -51.05 -24.52 -23.62
CA ARG A 113 -52.26 -25.07 -24.24
C ARG A 113 -52.10 -26.55 -24.59
N ASP A 114 -51.36 -27.28 -23.74
CA ASP A 114 -51.33 -28.74 -23.76
C ASP A 114 -52.70 -29.32 -23.33
N ILE A 115 -53.34 -28.67 -22.35
CA ILE A 115 -54.69 -28.99 -21.89
C ILE A 115 -55.71 -27.98 -22.49
N PRO A 116 -56.74 -28.46 -23.23
CA PRO A 116 -57.80 -27.61 -23.79
C PRO A 116 -58.52 -26.75 -22.75
N GLN A 117 -58.79 -25.48 -23.08
CA GLN A 117 -59.56 -24.55 -22.25
C GLN A 117 -60.90 -24.22 -22.92
N GLU A 118 -61.88 -25.11 -22.77
CA GLU A 118 -63.18 -24.98 -23.45
C GLU A 118 -64.04 -23.81 -22.92
N PRO A 119 -64.98 -23.27 -23.73
CA PRO A 119 -65.23 -23.58 -25.14
C PRO A 119 -64.16 -23.03 -26.10
N GLY A 120 -64.05 -23.68 -27.27
CA GLY A 120 -63.39 -23.15 -28.46
C GLY A 120 -62.09 -23.85 -28.86
N SER A 121 -61.73 -24.96 -28.20
CA SER A 121 -60.46 -25.65 -28.44
C SER A 121 -60.32 -26.17 -29.87
N LYS A 122 -61.42 -26.62 -30.49
CA LYS A 122 -61.42 -27.00 -31.91
C LYS A 122 -61.10 -25.80 -32.83
N ILE A 123 -61.67 -24.63 -32.55
CA ILE A 123 -61.45 -23.40 -33.32
C ILE A 123 -59.99 -22.96 -33.21
N LEU A 124 -59.44 -23.00 -32.00
CA LEU A 124 -58.04 -22.66 -31.76
C LEU A 124 -57.11 -23.64 -32.46
N ASN A 125 -57.34 -24.95 -32.34
CA ASN A 125 -56.53 -25.98 -32.99
C ASN A 125 -56.58 -25.89 -34.52
N ASP A 126 -57.76 -25.60 -35.10
CA ASP A 126 -57.91 -25.37 -36.54
C ASP A 126 -57.15 -24.12 -37.01
N LEU A 127 -57.10 -23.05 -36.20
CA LEU A 127 -56.30 -21.86 -36.47
C LEU A 127 -54.81 -22.18 -36.38
N LEU A 128 -54.37 -22.80 -35.29
CA LEU A 128 -52.97 -23.16 -35.06
C LEU A 128 -52.45 -24.13 -36.12
N SER A 129 -53.25 -25.07 -36.62
CA SER A 129 -52.80 -25.99 -37.67
C SER A 129 -52.55 -25.30 -39.02
N LYS A 130 -53.25 -24.20 -39.32
CA LYS A 130 -53.18 -23.50 -40.61
C LYS A 130 -52.25 -22.29 -40.63
N GLU A 131 -52.12 -21.57 -39.51
CA GLU A 131 -51.43 -20.27 -39.46
C GLU A 131 -49.96 -20.42 -39.03
N ASP A 132 -49.02 -20.32 -39.97
CA ASP A 132 -47.59 -20.48 -39.73
C ASP A 132 -46.95 -19.33 -38.93
N LYS A 133 -47.59 -18.15 -38.94
CA LYS A 133 -47.17 -16.96 -38.19
C LYS A 133 -47.37 -17.05 -36.69
N VAL A 134 -48.17 -18.02 -36.21
CA VAL A 134 -48.43 -18.21 -34.78
C VAL A 134 -47.42 -19.20 -34.20
N ILE A 135 -46.62 -18.71 -33.24
CA ILE A 135 -45.66 -19.47 -32.45
C ILE A 135 -46.26 -19.67 -31.05
N THR A 136 -46.32 -20.91 -30.59
CA THR A 136 -46.85 -21.24 -29.25
C THR A 136 -45.73 -21.65 -28.31
N VAL A 137 -46.03 -21.80 -27.03
CA VAL A 137 -45.04 -22.20 -26.03
C VAL A 137 -45.11 -23.67 -25.64
N CYS A 138 -43.97 -24.17 -25.16
CA CYS A 138 -43.88 -25.37 -24.33
C CYS A 138 -42.93 -25.09 -23.15
N LYS A 139 -42.84 -26.03 -22.21
CA LYS A 139 -41.90 -25.92 -21.08
C LYS A 139 -40.95 -27.10 -21.10
N LEU A 140 -39.65 -26.82 -21.01
CA LEU A 140 -38.63 -27.85 -20.91
C LEU A 140 -38.90 -28.71 -19.67
N GLY A 141 -38.55 -29.99 -19.80
CA GLY A 141 -38.71 -30.98 -18.74
C GLY A 141 -37.36 -31.64 -18.49
N ASP A 142 -37.13 -32.02 -17.23
CA ASP A 142 -35.93 -32.72 -16.79
C ASP A 142 -36.30 -33.77 -15.73
N ALA A 143 -35.30 -34.42 -15.12
CA ALA A 143 -35.52 -35.46 -14.10
C ALA A 143 -36.34 -34.98 -12.89
N ASN A 144 -36.40 -33.67 -12.63
CA ASN A 144 -37.07 -33.07 -11.47
C ASN A 144 -38.36 -32.31 -11.85
N SER A 145 -38.60 -32.06 -13.14
CA SER A 145 -39.79 -31.34 -13.63
C SER A 145 -40.34 -31.99 -14.90
N PRO A 146 -41.63 -32.38 -14.94
CA PRO A 146 -42.20 -33.12 -16.06
C PRO A 146 -42.29 -32.32 -17.37
N GLY A 147 -42.04 -31.01 -17.37
CA GLY A 147 -42.22 -30.12 -18.51
C GLY A 147 -43.69 -29.98 -18.94
N ILE A 148 -43.93 -29.25 -20.03
CA ILE A 148 -45.27 -29.01 -20.60
C ILE A 148 -45.18 -29.17 -22.12
N LYS A 149 -46.12 -29.92 -22.72
CA LYS A 149 -46.17 -30.16 -24.17
C LYS A 149 -46.63 -28.90 -24.93
N PRO A 150 -46.27 -28.75 -26.21
CA PRO A 150 -46.94 -27.78 -27.07
C PRO A 150 -48.41 -28.16 -27.31
N PRO A 151 -49.21 -27.25 -27.89
CA PRO A 151 -50.59 -27.53 -28.24
C PRO A 151 -50.71 -28.74 -29.18
N PRO A 152 -51.73 -29.60 -29.01
CA PRO A 152 -51.87 -30.84 -29.78
C PRO A 152 -52.05 -30.61 -31.30
N ALA A 153 -52.42 -29.39 -31.70
CA ALA A 153 -52.54 -29.01 -33.12
C ALA A 153 -51.20 -28.92 -33.87
N ILE A 154 -50.08 -28.81 -33.15
CA ILE A 154 -48.75 -28.66 -33.75
C ILE A 154 -48.01 -30.00 -33.67
N SER A 155 -47.69 -30.56 -34.83
CA SER A 155 -46.90 -31.81 -34.89
C SER A 155 -45.47 -31.61 -34.41
N ALA A 156 -44.82 -32.68 -33.94
CA ALA A 156 -43.42 -32.64 -33.52
C ALA A 156 -42.48 -32.10 -34.61
N ALA A 157 -42.74 -32.40 -35.88
CA ALA A 157 -41.96 -31.90 -37.02
C ALA A 157 -42.10 -30.39 -37.23
N GLN A 158 -43.29 -29.83 -36.96
CA GLN A 158 -43.54 -28.39 -37.06
C GLN A 158 -43.01 -27.62 -35.84
N ALA A 159 -42.87 -28.29 -34.70
CA ALA A 159 -42.53 -27.65 -33.44
C ALA A 159 -41.17 -26.95 -33.46
N ALA A 160 -40.20 -27.43 -34.25
CA ALA A 160 -38.89 -26.81 -34.39
C ALA A 160 -38.93 -25.32 -34.80
N ASN A 161 -39.95 -24.91 -35.57
CA ASN A 161 -40.07 -23.53 -36.07
C ASN A 161 -41.36 -22.83 -35.61
N ARG A 162 -42.28 -23.56 -34.94
CA ARG A 162 -43.60 -23.06 -34.53
C ARG A 162 -43.83 -23.11 -33.02
N VAL A 163 -42.83 -23.57 -32.28
CA VAL A 163 -42.86 -23.63 -30.83
C VAL A 163 -41.55 -23.07 -30.27
N GLY A 164 -41.63 -22.27 -29.22
CA GLY A 164 -40.48 -21.86 -28.42
C GLY A 164 -40.70 -22.23 -26.95
N PHE A 165 -39.66 -22.59 -26.21
CA PHE A 165 -39.83 -22.82 -24.78
C PHE A 165 -39.94 -21.49 -24.02
N ALA A 166 -40.75 -21.47 -22.96
CA ALA A 166 -40.99 -20.29 -22.12
C ALA A 166 -40.10 -20.24 -20.85
N ASP A 167 -39.14 -21.16 -20.73
CA ASP A 167 -38.25 -21.23 -19.58
C ASP A 167 -37.37 -19.99 -19.44
N MET A 168 -37.32 -19.44 -18.22
CA MET A 168 -36.47 -18.31 -17.83
C MET A 168 -35.31 -18.79 -16.96
N VAL A 169 -34.13 -18.22 -17.16
CA VAL A 169 -32.97 -18.47 -16.30
C VAL A 169 -32.98 -17.49 -15.14
N VAL A 170 -33.07 -18.04 -13.94
CA VAL A 170 -33.16 -17.26 -12.71
C VAL A 170 -31.87 -17.45 -11.91
N ASP A 171 -31.21 -16.35 -11.56
CA ASP A 171 -30.01 -16.39 -10.72
C ASP A 171 -30.36 -16.59 -9.24
N SER A 172 -29.32 -16.85 -8.43
CA SER A 172 -29.44 -16.79 -6.96
C SER A 172 -30.06 -15.46 -6.52
N GLY A 173 -31.11 -15.54 -5.70
CA GLY A 173 -31.92 -14.37 -5.31
C GLY A 173 -33.13 -14.10 -6.20
N GLY A 174 -33.43 -14.96 -7.18
CA GLY A 174 -34.69 -14.90 -7.93
C GLY A 174 -34.70 -13.93 -9.10
N THR A 175 -33.56 -13.32 -9.45
CA THR A 175 -33.44 -12.28 -10.46
C THR A 175 -33.07 -12.84 -11.84
N VAL A 176 -33.77 -12.41 -12.88
CA VAL A 176 -33.49 -12.78 -14.27
C VAL A 176 -32.49 -11.78 -14.87
N ARG A 177 -31.22 -12.18 -14.94
CA ARG A 177 -30.14 -11.38 -15.58
C ARG A 177 -29.67 -11.97 -16.91
N ARG A 178 -30.03 -13.23 -17.16
CA ARG A 178 -29.57 -14.04 -18.28
C ARG A 178 -30.76 -14.51 -19.11
N ALA A 179 -30.57 -14.56 -20.42
CA ALA A 179 -31.50 -15.18 -21.35
C ALA A 179 -30.96 -16.52 -21.79
N LEU A 180 -31.79 -17.57 -21.70
CA LEU A 180 -31.55 -18.82 -22.40
C LEU A 180 -32.02 -18.65 -23.85
N LEU A 181 -31.09 -18.71 -24.79
CA LEU A 181 -31.40 -18.58 -26.21
C LEU A 181 -31.87 -19.91 -26.81
N GLY A 182 -31.22 -20.99 -26.40
CA GLY A 182 -31.50 -22.33 -26.88
C GLY A 182 -30.56 -23.36 -26.27
N GLY A 183 -30.64 -24.61 -26.67
CA GLY A 183 -29.75 -25.66 -26.15
C GLY A 183 -30.07 -27.05 -26.65
N GLN A 184 -29.28 -28.03 -26.21
CA GLN A 184 -29.64 -29.43 -26.41
C GLN A 184 -30.89 -29.73 -25.58
N VAL A 185 -31.94 -30.14 -26.28
CA VAL A 185 -33.19 -30.59 -25.68
C VAL A 185 -32.95 -31.99 -25.11
N ASP A 186 -33.29 -32.20 -23.83
CA ASP A 186 -33.29 -33.53 -23.24
C ASP A 186 -34.25 -34.42 -24.05
N PRO A 187 -33.82 -35.60 -24.55
CA PRO A 187 -34.69 -36.51 -25.28
C PRO A 187 -35.96 -36.92 -24.50
N GLN A 188 -35.95 -36.83 -23.17
CA GLN A 188 -37.12 -37.10 -22.32
C GLN A 188 -38.04 -35.89 -22.15
N SER A 189 -37.62 -34.69 -22.57
CA SER A 189 -38.43 -33.49 -22.46
C SER A 189 -39.65 -33.56 -23.38
N PRO A 190 -40.85 -33.19 -22.91
CA PRO A 190 -42.03 -33.08 -23.75
C PRO A 190 -42.00 -31.90 -24.74
N CYS A 191 -41.01 -31.01 -24.62
CA CYS A 191 -40.88 -29.78 -25.38
C CYS A 191 -39.81 -29.96 -26.46
N PRO A 192 -40.18 -30.19 -27.73
CA PRO A 192 -39.26 -30.66 -28.77
C PRO A 192 -38.43 -29.54 -29.43
N THR A 193 -38.54 -28.29 -28.95
CA THR A 193 -37.92 -27.13 -29.60
C THR A 193 -36.59 -26.77 -28.94
N PRO A 194 -35.53 -26.47 -29.73
CA PRO A 194 -34.23 -26.11 -29.20
C PRO A 194 -34.12 -24.62 -28.84
N ASN A 195 -35.10 -23.78 -29.15
CA ASN A 195 -35.02 -22.32 -28.99
C ASN A 195 -36.09 -21.78 -28.04
N ALA A 196 -35.74 -20.72 -27.31
CA ALA A 196 -36.69 -20.00 -26.47
C ALA A 196 -37.72 -19.22 -27.31
N LEU A 197 -38.88 -18.90 -26.74
CA LEU A 197 -39.92 -18.11 -27.40
C LEU A 197 -39.37 -16.79 -27.98
N GLY A 198 -38.65 -16.01 -27.17
CA GLY A 198 -38.06 -14.74 -27.61
C GLY A 198 -37.09 -14.89 -28.78
N VAL A 199 -36.35 -16.01 -28.83
CA VAL A 199 -35.44 -16.32 -29.95
C VAL A 199 -36.20 -16.71 -31.20
N GLN A 200 -37.19 -17.61 -31.08
CA GLN A 200 -38.03 -18.01 -32.22
C GLN A 200 -38.70 -16.79 -32.85
N MET A 201 -39.23 -15.89 -32.02
CA MET A 201 -39.82 -14.64 -32.47
C MET A 201 -38.81 -13.74 -33.20
N ALA A 202 -37.61 -13.57 -32.66
CA ALA A 202 -36.55 -12.80 -33.30
C ALA A 202 -36.10 -13.42 -34.65
N LEU A 203 -35.91 -14.74 -34.69
CA LEU A 203 -35.53 -15.45 -35.92
C LEU A 203 -36.60 -15.32 -36.99
N ARG A 204 -37.89 -15.41 -36.62
CA ARG A 204 -39.00 -15.17 -37.57
C ARG A 204 -39.04 -13.73 -38.09
N PHE A 205 -38.71 -12.75 -37.26
CA PHE A 205 -38.61 -11.36 -37.71
C PHE A 205 -37.49 -11.19 -38.74
N LEU A 206 -36.33 -11.78 -38.46
CA LEU A 206 -35.09 -11.62 -39.23
C LEU A 206 -35.02 -12.47 -40.49
N ALA A 207 -35.75 -13.59 -40.58
CA ALA A 207 -35.63 -14.50 -41.71
C ALA A 207 -35.88 -13.85 -43.08
N PRO A 208 -36.90 -12.98 -43.27
CA PRO A 208 -37.09 -12.30 -44.56
C PRO A 208 -36.08 -11.17 -44.84
N GLU A 209 -35.30 -10.75 -43.83
CA GLU A 209 -34.14 -9.86 -44.01
C GLU A 209 -32.89 -10.65 -44.48
N GLY A 210 -33.01 -11.97 -44.70
CA GLY A 210 -31.91 -12.84 -45.10
C GLY A 210 -30.91 -13.14 -43.98
N ILE A 211 -31.26 -12.82 -42.72
CA ILE A 211 -30.38 -13.02 -41.57
C ILE A 211 -30.71 -14.33 -40.87
N GLN A 212 -29.73 -15.24 -40.84
CA GLN A 212 -29.82 -16.55 -40.19
C GLN A 212 -28.67 -16.72 -39.19
N PRO A 213 -28.86 -17.48 -38.11
CA PRO A 213 -27.83 -17.71 -37.11
C PRO A 213 -26.69 -18.54 -37.72
N GLN A 214 -25.46 -18.06 -37.54
CA GLN A 214 -24.23 -18.75 -37.91
C GLN A 214 -23.46 -19.07 -36.63
N GLN A 215 -22.77 -20.21 -36.60
CA GLN A 215 -21.86 -20.54 -35.49
C GLN A 215 -20.41 -20.42 -35.98
N THR A 216 -19.59 -19.70 -35.22
CA THR A 216 -18.15 -19.67 -35.43
C THR A 216 -17.48 -20.94 -34.90
N GLY A 217 -16.21 -21.18 -35.24
CA GLY A 217 -15.51 -22.43 -34.88
C GLY A 217 -15.33 -22.67 -33.37
N ASP A 218 -15.52 -21.64 -32.54
CA ASP A 218 -15.55 -21.67 -31.07
C ASP A 218 -16.96 -21.91 -30.50
N GLY A 219 -17.98 -22.08 -31.35
CA GLY A 219 -19.37 -22.28 -30.98
C GLY A 219 -20.15 -20.99 -30.71
N THR A 220 -19.56 -19.81 -30.91
CA THR A 220 -20.24 -18.53 -30.70
C THR A 220 -21.28 -18.27 -31.79
N ILE A 221 -22.48 -17.83 -31.39
CA ILE A 221 -23.56 -17.48 -32.32
C ILE A 221 -23.35 -16.06 -32.86
N VAL A 222 -23.33 -15.94 -34.18
CA VAL A 222 -23.31 -14.69 -34.94
C VAL A 222 -24.64 -14.55 -35.67
N LEU A 223 -25.26 -13.38 -35.56
CA LEU A 223 -26.53 -13.06 -36.20
C LEU A 223 -26.49 -11.63 -36.74
N GLY A 224 -26.50 -11.49 -38.06
CA GLY A 224 -26.37 -10.19 -38.72
C GLY A 224 -25.05 -9.51 -38.35
N ARG A 225 -25.12 -8.33 -37.74
CA ARG A 225 -23.95 -7.55 -37.28
C ARG A 225 -23.46 -7.91 -35.88
N ALA A 226 -24.19 -8.76 -35.15
CA ALA A 226 -23.93 -9.01 -33.74
C ALA A 226 -23.35 -10.39 -33.47
N THR A 227 -22.47 -10.43 -32.47
CA THR A 227 -21.91 -11.65 -31.88
C THR A 227 -22.48 -11.80 -30.47
N PHE A 228 -22.99 -12.98 -30.16
CA PHE A 228 -23.60 -13.29 -28.87
C PHE A 228 -22.69 -14.24 -28.10
N PRO A 229 -21.75 -13.76 -27.26
CA PRO A 229 -20.82 -14.64 -26.56
C PRO A 229 -21.57 -15.55 -25.59
N ARG A 230 -21.25 -16.86 -25.61
CA ARG A 230 -21.86 -17.84 -24.70
C ARG A 230 -21.37 -17.61 -23.28
N LEU A 231 -22.31 -17.51 -22.34
CA LEU A 231 -22.04 -17.54 -20.91
C LEU A 231 -21.62 -18.94 -20.46
N THR A 232 -20.50 -19.01 -19.74
CA THR A 232 -19.99 -20.20 -19.05
C THR A 232 -20.11 -20.01 -17.54
N ALA A 233 -19.93 -21.08 -16.77
CA ALA A 233 -19.95 -21.05 -15.31
C ALA A 233 -18.97 -20.04 -14.66
N GLN A 234 -17.93 -19.59 -15.37
CA GLN A 234 -16.91 -18.63 -14.90
C GLN A 234 -16.89 -17.31 -15.70
N SER A 235 -17.93 -17.02 -16.48
CA SER A 235 -18.00 -15.81 -17.29
C SER A 235 -18.26 -14.56 -16.44
N GLY A 236 -17.39 -13.57 -16.55
CA GLY A 236 -17.44 -12.37 -15.71
C GLY A 236 -17.28 -12.72 -14.22
N PRO A 237 -18.07 -12.12 -13.32
CA PRO A 237 -18.02 -12.43 -11.89
C PRO A 237 -18.86 -13.65 -11.48
N TYR A 238 -19.51 -14.35 -12.40
CA TYR A 238 -20.18 -15.61 -12.08
C TYR A 238 -19.18 -16.71 -11.73
N GLN A 239 -19.55 -17.56 -10.77
CA GLN A 239 -18.72 -18.64 -10.23
C GLN A 239 -19.59 -19.87 -9.98
N GLY A 240 -19.56 -20.83 -10.92
CA GLY A 240 -20.29 -22.10 -10.77
C GLY A 240 -21.79 -21.99 -11.02
N VAL A 241 -22.23 -21.07 -11.88
CA VAL A 241 -23.64 -20.99 -12.29
C VAL A 241 -24.01 -22.07 -13.31
N ASP A 242 -25.29 -22.45 -13.35
CA ASP A 242 -25.83 -23.33 -14.40
C ASP A 242 -25.64 -22.67 -15.78
N ASP A 243 -24.78 -23.27 -16.59
CA ASP A 243 -24.43 -22.85 -17.95
C ASP A 243 -24.93 -23.84 -19.01
N ARG A 244 -25.91 -24.68 -18.66
CA ARG A 244 -26.62 -25.53 -19.62
C ARG A 244 -27.32 -24.67 -20.67
N GLY A 245 -27.25 -25.15 -21.91
CA GLY A 245 -27.71 -24.40 -23.08
C GLY A 245 -26.83 -23.21 -23.43
N TYR A 246 -27.34 -22.39 -24.33
CA TYR A 246 -26.72 -21.19 -24.85
C TYR A 246 -27.34 -19.99 -24.14
N GLN A 247 -26.60 -19.41 -23.19
CA GLN A 247 -27.07 -18.30 -22.39
C GLN A 247 -26.30 -17.02 -22.71
N VAL A 248 -26.96 -15.87 -22.58
CA VAL A 248 -26.36 -14.53 -22.76
C VAL A 248 -26.87 -13.57 -21.68
N LEU A 249 -26.14 -12.48 -21.42
CA LEU A 249 -26.60 -11.42 -20.52
C LEU A 249 -27.74 -10.61 -21.16
N LEU A 250 -28.75 -10.30 -20.36
CA LEU A 250 -29.85 -9.44 -20.77
C LEU A 250 -29.44 -7.97 -20.67
N ASN A 251 -29.52 -7.27 -21.81
CA ASN A 251 -29.32 -5.83 -21.90
C ASN A 251 -30.66 -5.10 -21.97
N TYR A 252 -31.37 -5.08 -20.83
CA TYR A 252 -32.70 -4.50 -20.69
C TYR A 252 -32.76 -3.04 -21.18
N ARG A 253 -33.83 -2.70 -21.90
CA ARG A 253 -34.08 -1.31 -22.37
C ARG A 253 -34.61 -0.39 -21.26
N GLY A 254 -35.35 -0.95 -20.30
CA GLY A 254 -35.95 -0.20 -19.21
C GLY A 254 -36.93 -1.03 -18.38
N PRO A 255 -37.50 -0.44 -17.31
CA PRO A 255 -38.28 -1.16 -16.31
C PRO A 255 -39.74 -1.44 -16.70
N ARG A 256 -40.42 -0.52 -17.41
CA ARG A 256 -41.87 -0.66 -17.72
C ARG A 256 -42.26 -0.36 -19.17
N ARG A 257 -41.53 0.52 -19.87
CA ARG A 257 -41.83 0.94 -21.26
C ARG A 257 -40.81 0.41 -22.28
N ALA A 258 -40.14 -0.69 -21.97
CA ALA A 258 -39.16 -1.29 -22.88
C ALA A 258 -39.77 -1.83 -24.18
N VAL A 259 -41.04 -2.22 -24.12
CA VAL A 259 -41.84 -2.72 -25.23
C VAL A 259 -43.19 -2.00 -25.22
N GLU A 260 -43.73 -1.68 -26.38
CA GLU A 260 -45.08 -1.10 -26.50
C GLU A 260 -46.13 -2.15 -26.09
N GLN A 261 -47.13 -1.75 -25.30
CA GLN A 261 -48.12 -2.67 -24.74
C GLN A 261 -49.54 -2.18 -25.03
N VAL A 262 -50.44 -3.12 -25.32
CA VAL A 262 -51.89 -2.92 -25.46
C VAL A 262 -52.62 -4.04 -24.73
N THR A 263 -53.84 -3.81 -24.27
CA THR A 263 -54.59 -4.81 -23.51
C THR A 263 -55.35 -5.78 -24.41
N LEU A 264 -55.63 -6.98 -23.90
CA LEU A 264 -56.50 -7.94 -24.58
C LEU A 264 -57.90 -7.37 -24.82
N ALA A 265 -58.47 -6.61 -23.87
CA ALA A 265 -59.75 -5.94 -24.06
C ALA A 265 -59.73 -4.96 -25.23
N GLU A 266 -58.66 -4.19 -25.42
CA GLU A 266 -58.54 -3.28 -26.57
C GLU A 266 -58.47 -4.03 -27.90
N VAL A 267 -57.78 -5.18 -27.95
CA VAL A 267 -57.72 -6.04 -29.14
C VAL A 267 -59.12 -6.58 -29.47
N LEU A 268 -59.81 -7.16 -28.49
CA LEU A 268 -61.16 -7.73 -28.68
C LEU A 268 -62.19 -6.65 -29.05
N ALA A 269 -62.01 -5.43 -28.53
CA ALA A 269 -62.84 -4.28 -28.87
C ALA A 269 -62.45 -3.59 -30.20
N GLN A 270 -61.43 -4.10 -30.90
CA GLN A 270 -60.89 -3.53 -32.15
C GLN A 270 -60.45 -2.06 -32.02
N GLN A 271 -59.95 -1.69 -30.84
CA GLN A 271 -59.48 -0.34 -30.53
C GLN A 271 -57.98 -0.13 -30.80
N VAL A 272 -57.25 -1.22 -31.07
CA VAL A 272 -55.82 -1.17 -31.39
C VAL A 272 -55.60 -0.69 -32.83
N PRO A 273 -54.86 0.42 -33.04
CA PRO A 273 -54.55 0.90 -34.38
C PRO A 273 -53.75 -0.15 -35.19
N PRO A 274 -54.11 -0.44 -36.46
CA PRO A 274 -53.43 -1.46 -37.28
C PRO A 274 -51.91 -1.28 -37.37
N ARG A 275 -51.43 -0.02 -37.39
CA ARG A 275 -49.99 0.35 -37.39
C ARG A 275 -49.18 -0.18 -36.20
N LEU A 276 -49.84 -0.59 -35.10
CA LEU A 276 -49.20 -1.20 -33.94
C LEU A 276 -48.99 -2.70 -34.12
N VAL A 277 -49.63 -3.33 -35.10
CA VAL A 277 -49.56 -4.78 -35.35
C VAL A 277 -48.88 -5.08 -36.69
N GLU A 278 -49.17 -4.28 -37.71
CA GLU A 278 -48.70 -4.46 -39.08
C GLU A 278 -47.17 -4.54 -39.16
N GLY A 279 -46.66 -5.66 -39.69
CA GLY A 279 -45.22 -5.90 -39.87
C GLY A 279 -44.42 -6.04 -38.58
N ARG A 280 -45.06 -6.08 -37.40
CA ARG A 280 -44.39 -6.18 -36.10
C ARG A 280 -44.43 -7.60 -35.54
N LEU A 281 -43.56 -7.87 -34.57
CA LEU A 281 -43.72 -9.00 -33.66
C LEU A 281 -44.76 -8.67 -32.62
N VAL A 282 -45.73 -9.57 -32.43
CA VAL A 282 -46.74 -9.45 -31.39
C VAL A 282 -46.57 -10.60 -30.40
N LEU A 283 -46.45 -10.31 -29.11
CA LEU A 283 -46.43 -11.30 -28.04
C LEU A 283 -47.71 -11.18 -27.24
N VAL A 284 -48.45 -12.27 -27.08
CA VAL A 284 -49.69 -12.31 -26.31
C VAL A 284 -49.42 -13.10 -25.04
N GLY A 285 -49.62 -12.50 -23.87
CA GLY A 285 -49.32 -13.15 -22.60
C GLY A 285 -49.90 -12.40 -21.41
N VAL A 286 -49.71 -12.93 -20.21
CA VAL A 286 -50.31 -12.38 -18.99
C VAL A 286 -49.38 -11.43 -18.25
N THR A 287 -49.94 -10.31 -17.77
CA THR A 287 -49.25 -9.35 -16.89
C THR A 287 -49.95 -9.22 -15.53
N ALA A 288 -51.08 -9.91 -15.35
CA ALA A 288 -51.84 -9.96 -14.10
C ALA A 288 -51.05 -10.62 -12.96
N ALA A 289 -51.07 -9.98 -11.77
CA ALA A 289 -50.37 -10.49 -10.60
C ALA A 289 -50.94 -11.82 -10.11
N SER A 290 -52.25 -12.07 -10.32
CA SER A 290 -52.89 -13.33 -9.96
C SER A 290 -52.37 -14.56 -10.73
N ALA A 291 -51.75 -14.35 -11.90
CA ALA A 291 -51.20 -15.42 -12.72
C ALA A 291 -49.81 -15.90 -12.28
N LYS A 292 -49.11 -15.14 -11.43
CA LYS A 292 -47.77 -15.47 -10.89
C LYS A 292 -46.70 -15.75 -11.97
N ASP A 293 -46.77 -15.03 -13.09
CA ASP A 293 -45.76 -15.07 -14.17
C ASP A 293 -44.84 -13.84 -14.12
N ASP A 294 -44.49 -13.40 -12.91
CA ASP A 294 -43.76 -12.18 -12.61
C ASP A 294 -42.38 -12.49 -12.01
N PHE A 295 -41.33 -11.97 -12.65
CA PHE A 295 -39.95 -12.25 -12.27
C PHE A 295 -39.26 -11.02 -11.69
N TYR A 296 -38.36 -11.23 -10.73
CA TYR A 296 -37.43 -10.17 -10.34
C TYR A 296 -36.46 -9.91 -11.49
N THR A 297 -36.18 -8.64 -11.75
CA THR A 297 -35.20 -8.19 -12.74
C THR A 297 -34.21 -7.25 -12.06
N PRO A 298 -33.13 -6.81 -12.73
CA PRO A 298 -32.25 -5.77 -12.19
C PRO A 298 -32.98 -4.51 -11.72
N TYR A 299 -34.18 -4.22 -12.21
CA TYR A 299 -34.97 -3.08 -11.75
C TYR A 299 -35.75 -3.34 -10.46
N SER A 300 -35.88 -4.60 -10.01
CA SER A 300 -36.71 -4.96 -8.87
C SER A 300 -36.00 -4.81 -7.51
N ALA A 301 -34.71 -4.46 -7.48
CA ALA A 301 -33.98 -4.28 -6.22
C ALA A 301 -34.16 -2.87 -5.65
N GLY A 302 -34.63 -2.78 -4.40
CA GLY A 302 -34.64 -1.54 -3.60
C GLY A 302 -35.97 -0.82 -3.45
N LEU A 303 -37.09 -1.32 -4.00
CA LEU A 303 -38.44 -0.72 -3.87
C LEU A 303 -39.54 -1.80 -3.76
N LYS A 304 -40.76 -1.37 -3.40
CA LYS A 304 -41.98 -2.16 -3.09
C LYS A 304 -42.27 -3.29 -4.10
N GLU A 305 -43.12 -4.25 -3.72
CA GLU A 305 -43.50 -5.46 -4.48
C GLU A 305 -43.98 -5.22 -5.95
N ASP A 306 -44.18 -3.97 -6.39
CA ASP A 306 -44.75 -3.57 -7.69
C ASP A 306 -43.73 -3.40 -8.84
N GLN A 307 -42.50 -3.90 -8.72
CA GLN A 307 -41.44 -3.75 -9.75
C GLN A 307 -40.95 -5.05 -10.38
N LYS A 308 -41.70 -6.15 -10.25
CA LYS A 308 -41.44 -7.35 -11.05
C LYS A 308 -41.87 -7.14 -12.51
N MET A 309 -41.29 -7.94 -13.41
CA MET A 309 -41.59 -7.89 -14.83
C MET A 309 -42.24 -9.20 -15.27
N ALA A 310 -43.32 -9.10 -16.04
CA ALA A 310 -44.03 -10.26 -16.58
C ALA A 310 -43.15 -11.06 -17.56
N GLY A 311 -43.28 -12.38 -17.56
CA GLY A 311 -42.52 -13.30 -18.44
C GLY A 311 -42.62 -12.92 -19.91
N VAL A 312 -43.83 -12.62 -20.39
CA VAL A 312 -44.09 -12.17 -21.77
C VAL A 312 -43.32 -10.89 -22.14
N VAL A 313 -43.17 -9.95 -21.18
CA VAL A 313 -42.41 -8.71 -21.41
C VAL A 313 -40.91 -9.01 -21.49
N ILE A 314 -40.40 -9.92 -20.66
CA ILE A 314 -39.00 -10.37 -20.72
C ILE A 314 -38.73 -11.06 -22.07
N HIS A 315 -39.61 -11.92 -22.56
CA HIS A 315 -39.51 -12.51 -23.90
C HIS A 315 -39.49 -11.44 -25.01
N GLY A 316 -40.29 -10.38 -24.86
CA GLY A 316 -40.26 -9.21 -25.75
C GLY A 316 -38.92 -8.48 -25.72
N GLN A 317 -38.31 -8.33 -24.55
CA GLN A 317 -36.98 -7.73 -24.41
C GLN A 317 -35.88 -8.62 -25.00
N ILE A 318 -35.97 -9.94 -24.85
CA ILE A 318 -35.05 -10.90 -25.50
C ILE A 318 -35.14 -10.75 -27.02
N ALA A 319 -36.35 -10.75 -27.58
CA ALA A 319 -36.56 -10.58 -29.01
C ALA A 319 -36.02 -9.22 -29.50
N SER A 320 -36.34 -8.14 -28.79
CA SER A 320 -35.84 -6.80 -29.10
C SER A 320 -34.32 -6.73 -29.04
N GLN A 321 -33.68 -7.31 -28.02
CA GLN A 321 -32.22 -7.35 -27.90
C GLN A 321 -31.59 -8.05 -29.12
N ILE A 322 -32.12 -9.20 -29.52
CA ILE A 322 -31.59 -9.96 -30.66
C ILE A 322 -31.75 -9.17 -31.96
N ILE A 323 -32.95 -8.68 -32.25
CA ILE A 323 -33.26 -7.94 -33.48
C ILE A 323 -32.44 -6.65 -33.56
N SER A 324 -32.41 -5.87 -32.49
CA SER A 324 -31.67 -4.60 -32.45
C SER A 324 -30.17 -4.80 -32.62
N SER A 325 -29.64 -5.91 -32.12
CA SER A 325 -28.22 -6.20 -32.25
C SER A 325 -27.89 -6.69 -33.67
N ALA A 326 -28.73 -7.55 -34.23
CA ALA A 326 -28.54 -8.09 -35.58
C ALA A 326 -28.67 -7.01 -36.66
N LEU A 327 -29.66 -6.10 -36.55
CA LEU A 327 -29.94 -5.06 -37.55
C LEU A 327 -29.22 -3.74 -37.27
N ASP A 328 -29.35 -3.25 -36.04
CA ASP A 328 -28.93 -1.88 -35.68
C ASP A 328 -27.51 -1.83 -35.08
N GLY A 329 -26.92 -2.99 -34.76
CA GLY A 329 -25.61 -3.06 -34.10
C GLY A 329 -25.63 -2.68 -32.61
N ARG A 330 -26.79 -2.78 -31.94
CA ARG A 330 -26.91 -2.60 -30.49
C ARG A 330 -25.88 -3.48 -29.76
N THR A 331 -25.09 -2.87 -28.87
CA THR A 331 -24.03 -3.57 -28.15
C THR A 331 -24.61 -4.60 -27.16
N GLN A 332 -23.99 -5.78 -27.13
CA GLN A 332 -24.21 -6.78 -26.10
C GLN A 332 -23.44 -6.40 -24.84
N ILE A 333 -23.87 -6.92 -23.68
CA ILE A 333 -23.05 -6.81 -22.48
C ILE A 333 -21.90 -7.80 -22.61
N TRP A 334 -20.70 -7.28 -22.69
CA TRP A 334 -19.46 -8.04 -22.81
C TRP A 334 -18.70 -8.01 -21.47
N TYR A 335 -17.80 -8.97 -21.27
CA TYR A 335 -17.02 -9.11 -20.04
C TYR A 335 -15.60 -9.59 -20.36
N TRP A 336 -14.69 -9.47 -19.40
CA TRP A 336 -13.32 -9.92 -19.56
C TRP A 336 -13.18 -11.43 -19.29
N GLY A 337 -12.15 -12.02 -19.90
CA GLY A 337 -11.71 -13.36 -19.53
C GLY A 337 -11.03 -13.35 -18.16
N GLU A 338 -11.05 -14.50 -17.50
CA GLU A 338 -10.56 -14.67 -16.11
C GLU A 338 -9.13 -14.15 -15.90
N GLY A 339 -8.22 -14.35 -16.86
CA GLY A 339 -6.84 -13.87 -16.76
C GLY A 339 -6.73 -12.34 -16.64
N LEU A 340 -7.54 -11.58 -17.40
CA LEU A 340 -7.55 -10.11 -17.31
C LEU A 340 -8.17 -9.64 -16.00
N GLU A 341 -9.21 -10.31 -15.52
CA GLU A 341 -9.81 -10.00 -14.22
C GLU A 341 -8.82 -10.22 -13.07
N ILE A 342 -8.08 -11.33 -13.09
CA ILE A 342 -7.04 -11.59 -12.09
C ILE A 342 -5.97 -10.50 -12.13
N LEU A 343 -5.47 -10.14 -13.31
CA LEU A 343 -4.49 -9.06 -13.46
C LEU A 343 -5.02 -7.72 -12.91
N TRP A 344 -6.30 -7.42 -13.15
CA TRP A 344 -6.98 -6.23 -12.64
C TRP A 344 -7.03 -6.20 -11.10
N ILE A 345 -7.33 -7.34 -10.46
CA ILE A 345 -7.33 -7.48 -8.99
C ILE A 345 -5.93 -7.26 -8.42
N PHE A 346 -4.92 -7.89 -9.01
CA PHE A 346 -3.54 -7.74 -8.55
C PHE A 346 -3.03 -6.31 -8.73
N PHE A 347 -3.29 -5.69 -9.88
CA PHE A 347 -2.92 -4.30 -10.14
C PHE A 347 -3.41 -3.35 -9.04
N TRP A 348 -4.69 -3.45 -8.68
CA TRP A 348 -5.28 -2.59 -7.65
C TRP A 348 -4.87 -2.97 -6.23
N SER A 349 -4.58 -4.25 -5.97
CA SER A 349 -3.99 -4.69 -4.70
C SER A 349 -2.59 -4.08 -4.50
N PHE A 350 -1.73 -4.12 -5.53
CA PHE A 350 -0.42 -3.47 -5.49
C PHE A 350 -0.53 -1.94 -5.38
N ALA A 351 -1.45 -1.32 -6.13
CA ALA A 351 -1.67 0.13 -6.05
C ALA A 351 -2.05 0.57 -4.63
N GLY A 352 -2.97 -0.12 -3.97
CA GLY A 352 -3.35 0.16 -2.58
C GLY A 352 -2.17 0.07 -1.61
N GLY A 353 -1.35 -0.98 -1.74
CA GLY A 353 -0.13 -1.13 -0.95
C GLY A 353 0.89 -0.03 -1.19
N MET A 354 1.11 0.35 -2.47
CA MET A 354 2.08 1.40 -2.84
C MET A 354 1.64 2.79 -2.35
N ILE A 355 0.34 3.09 -2.41
CA ILE A 355 -0.22 4.32 -1.85
C ILE A 355 0.04 4.36 -0.33
N ALA A 356 -0.26 3.27 0.38
CA ALA A 356 -0.03 3.17 1.82
C ALA A 356 1.44 3.25 2.21
N TRP A 357 2.34 2.73 1.38
CA TRP A 357 3.77 2.83 1.60
C TRP A 357 4.31 4.25 1.40
N ARG A 358 3.81 4.94 0.36
CA ARG A 358 4.35 6.24 -0.05
C ARG A 358 3.78 7.40 0.78
N LEU A 359 2.52 7.30 1.20
CA LEU A 359 1.80 8.33 1.95
C LEU A 359 1.77 8.00 3.44
N ARG A 360 2.59 8.70 4.23
CA ARG A 360 2.68 8.50 5.68
C ARG A 360 1.72 9.37 6.49
N HIS A 361 1.18 10.43 5.88
CA HIS A 361 0.23 11.33 6.54
C HIS A 361 -1.19 10.72 6.47
N PRO A 362 -1.95 10.66 7.58
CA PRO A 362 -3.25 9.96 7.64
C PRO A 362 -4.28 10.54 6.65
N LEU A 363 -4.36 11.87 6.53
CA LEU A 363 -5.24 12.50 5.53
C LEU A 363 -4.78 12.18 4.09
N GLY A 364 -3.47 12.18 3.84
CA GLY A 364 -2.94 11.87 2.51
C GLY A 364 -3.24 10.42 2.11
N LEU A 365 -3.10 9.50 3.06
CA LEU A 365 -3.46 8.10 2.90
C LEU A 365 -4.95 7.93 2.60
N ALA A 366 -5.83 8.55 3.39
CA ALA A 366 -7.27 8.48 3.19
C ALA A 366 -7.68 9.01 1.82
N LEU A 367 -7.13 10.16 1.41
CA LEU A 367 -7.37 10.74 0.09
C LEU A 367 -6.80 9.87 -1.04
N GLY A 368 -5.61 9.28 -0.85
CA GLY A 368 -4.99 8.40 -1.83
C GLY A 368 -5.78 7.12 -2.06
N LEU A 369 -6.13 6.41 -0.99
CA LEU A 369 -6.93 5.17 -1.08
C LEU A 369 -8.36 5.48 -1.58
N GLY A 370 -8.98 6.55 -1.06
CA GLY A 370 -10.29 7.00 -1.52
C GLY A 370 -10.28 7.37 -3.00
N GLY A 371 -9.27 8.10 -3.46
CA GLY A 371 -9.06 8.43 -4.86
C GLY A 371 -8.89 7.19 -5.75
N ALA A 372 -8.11 6.20 -5.30
CA ALA A 372 -7.97 4.93 -6.00
C ALA A 372 -9.32 4.19 -6.13
N VAL A 373 -10.12 4.12 -5.06
CA VAL A 373 -11.46 3.53 -5.11
C VAL A 373 -12.37 4.28 -6.07
N VAL A 374 -12.35 5.61 -6.06
CA VAL A 374 -13.11 6.44 -7.02
C VAL A 374 -12.70 6.15 -8.46
N ILE A 375 -11.41 5.95 -8.74
CA ILE A 375 -10.91 5.59 -10.07
C ILE A 375 -11.43 4.20 -10.48
N VAL A 376 -11.37 3.21 -9.60
CA VAL A 376 -11.89 1.85 -9.89
C VAL A 376 -13.38 1.90 -10.20
N VAL A 377 -14.16 2.56 -9.33
CA VAL A 377 -15.62 2.72 -9.50
C VAL A 377 -15.93 3.47 -10.78
N GLY A 378 -15.25 4.59 -11.04
CA GLY A 378 -15.42 5.39 -12.24
C GLY A 378 -15.11 4.61 -13.51
N ALA A 379 -14.01 3.84 -13.52
CA ALA A 379 -13.66 2.95 -14.62
C ALA A 379 -14.76 1.90 -14.85
N ALA A 380 -15.23 1.23 -13.79
CA ALA A 380 -16.30 0.25 -13.92
C ALA A 380 -17.60 0.85 -14.49
N VAL A 381 -18.01 2.03 -14.01
CA VAL A 381 -19.21 2.72 -14.50
C VAL A 381 -19.06 3.14 -15.97
N VAL A 382 -17.91 3.71 -16.36
CA VAL A 382 -17.65 4.11 -17.75
C VAL A 382 -17.62 2.90 -18.67
N MET A 383 -16.91 1.84 -18.30
CA MET A 383 -16.90 0.61 -19.08
C MET A 383 -18.30 0.01 -19.20
N PHE A 384 -19.09 0.04 -18.13
CA PHE A 384 -20.46 -0.44 -18.15
C PHE A 384 -21.36 0.39 -19.06
N ALA A 385 -21.18 1.71 -19.13
CA ALA A 385 -21.89 2.55 -20.10
C ALA A 385 -21.55 2.19 -21.56
N LEU A 386 -20.36 1.65 -21.81
CA LEU A 386 -19.93 1.11 -23.10
C LEU A 386 -20.32 -0.37 -23.32
N GLY A 387 -21.15 -0.93 -22.44
CA GLY A 387 -21.58 -2.33 -22.47
C GLY A 387 -20.61 -3.33 -21.83
N GLY A 388 -19.50 -2.87 -21.24
CA GLY A 388 -18.49 -3.72 -20.60
C GLY A 388 -18.73 -3.91 -19.11
N TRP A 389 -18.98 -5.15 -18.67
CA TRP A 389 -19.04 -5.51 -17.27
C TRP A 389 -17.67 -6.01 -16.80
N ILE A 390 -17.00 -5.19 -15.99
CA ILE A 390 -15.71 -5.52 -15.36
C ILE A 390 -15.86 -5.64 -13.84
N PRO A 391 -15.01 -6.44 -13.16
CA PRO A 391 -15.07 -6.59 -11.71
C PRO A 391 -14.82 -5.28 -10.96
N LEU A 392 -15.61 -5.05 -9.92
CA LEU A 392 -15.57 -3.86 -9.09
C LEU A 392 -15.28 -4.19 -7.61
N VAL A 393 -15.91 -5.21 -7.05
CA VAL A 393 -15.77 -5.57 -5.63
C VAL A 393 -14.35 -6.07 -5.30
N PRO A 394 -13.79 -7.06 -6.02
CA PRO A 394 -12.46 -7.59 -5.70
C PRO A 394 -11.34 -6.54 -5.79
N PRO A 395 -11.26 -5.67 -6.83
CA PRO A 395 -10.25 -4.60 -6.87
C PRO A 395 -10.39 -3.57 -5.75
N VAL A 396 -11.61 -3.17 -5.38
CA VAL A 396 -11.84 -2.23 -4.26
C VAL A 396 -11.36 -2.84 -2.94
N LEU A 397 -11.69 -4.11 -2.69
CA LEU A 397 -11.18 -4.85 -1.54
C LEU A 397 -9.65 -4.99 -1.60
N GLY A 398 -9.07 -5.13 -2.79
CA GLY A 398 -7.63 -5.17 -3.00
C GLY A 398 -6.95 -3.88 -2.55
N VAL A 399 -7.47 -2.73 -3.00
CA VAL A 399 -6.97 -1.40 -2.63
C VAL A 399 -7.02 -1.21 -1.11
N VAL A 400 -8.21 -1.40 -0.53
CA VAL A 400 -8.45 -1.12 0.89
C VAL A 400 -7.74 -2.13 1.78
N GLY A 401 -7.88 -3.43 1.48
CA GLY A 401 -7.29 -4.51 2.26
C GLY A 401 -5.77 -4.45 2.28
N THR A 402 -5.14 -4.20 1.13
CA THR A 402 -3.67 -4.03 1.09
C THR A 402 -3.23 -2.77 1.80
N GLY A 403 -3.94 -1.65 1.63
CA GLY A 403 -3.64 -0.40 2.30
C GLY A 403 -3.67 -0.54 3.84
N VAL A 404 -4.73 -1.15 4.38
CA VAL A 404 -4.87 -1.44 5.80
C VAL A 404 -3.77 -2.38 6.29
N GLY A 405 -3.47 -3.44 5.54
CA GLY A 405 -2.42 -4.41 5.92
C GLY A 405 -1.03 -3.78 6.01
N VAL A 406 -0.67 -2.91 5.06
CA VAL A 406 0.63 -2.20 5.07
C VAL A 406 0.72 -1.24 6.25
N VAL A 407 -0.35 -0.48 6.54
CA VAL A 407 -0.39 0.42 7.70
C VAL A 407 -0.26 -0.35 9.01
N ALA A 408 -0.98 -1.45 9.15
CA ALA A 408 -0.90 -2.31 10.34
C ALA A 408 0.52 -2.87 10.52
N TYR A 409 1.18 -3.29 9.44
CA TYR A 409 2.57 -3.74 9.48
C TYR A 409 3.53 -2.64 9.92
N ILE A 410 3.40 -1.42 9.36
CA ILE A 410 4.23 -0.27 9.74
C ILE A 410 4.00 0.08 11.22
N ALA A 411 2.74 0.11 11.66
CA ALA A 411 2.40 0.41 13.06
C ALA A 411 2.97 -0.66 14.02
N TYR A 412 2.85 -1.94 13.67
CA TYR A 412 3.42 -3.05 14.43
C TYR A 412 4.94 -2.95 14.55
N GLU A 413 5.64 -2.70 13.44
CA GLU A 413 7.10 -2.60 13.45
C GLU A 413 7.56 -1.36 14.23
N THR A 414 6.81 -0.26 14.15
CA THR A 414 7.08 0.97 14.91
C THR A 414 6.89 0.75 16.42
N ASP A 415 5.78 0.14 16.85
CA ASP A 415 5.53 -0.21 18.26
C ASP A 415 6.61 -1.16 18.80
N ARG A 416 6.98 -2.18 18.00
CA ARG A 416 8.07 -3.10 18.36
C ARG A 416 9.38 -2.35 18.56
N GLN A 417 9.72 -1.39 17.69
CA GLN A 417 10.90 -0.55 17.88
C GLN A 417 10.80 0.31 19.15
N HIS A 418 9.66 0.94 19.42
CA HIS A 418 9.45 1.71 20.65
C HIS A 418 9.60 0.85 21.91
N ARG A 419 9.02 -0.36 21.95
CA ARG A 419 9.20 -1.28 23.09
C ARG A 419 10.64 -1.69 23.29
N LEU A 420 11.37 -1.97 22.20
CA LEU A 420 12.79 -2.32 22.28
C LEU A 420 13.65 -1.13 22.77
N VAL A 421 13.31 0.09 22.38
CA VAL A 421 13.97 1.31 22.87
C VAL A 421 13.64 1.57 24.34
N ALA A 422 12.37 1.49 24.73
CA ALA A 422 11.92 1.64 26.10
C ALA A 422 12.54 0.60 27.05
N ALA A 423 12.62 -0.67 26.62
CA ALA A 423 13.29 -1.72 27.39
C ALA A 423 14.78 -1.43 27.60
N LYS A 424 15.46 -0.88 26.58
CA LYS A 424 16.87 -0.45 26.71
C LYS A 424 17.02 0.76 27.63
N ALA A 425 16.10 1.72 27.57
CA ALA A 425 16.09 2.88 28.45
C ALA A 425 15.91 2.48 29.93
N ALA A 426 14.96 1.59 30.21
CA ALA A 426 14.74 1.06 31.57
C ALA A 426 15.97 0.33 32.12
N GLN A 427 16.68 -0.43 31.27
CA GLN A 427 17.94 -1.07 31.66
C GLN A 427 19.05 -0.04 31.97
N GLN A 428 19.10 1.07 31.24
CA GLN A 428 20.05 2.16 31.52
C GLN A 428 19.74 2.87 32.84
N GLU A 429 18.47 3.14 33.15
CA GLU A 429 18.07 3.74 34.43
C GLU A 429 18.49 2.87 35.62
N GLN A 430 18.30 1.55 35.54
CA GLN A 430 18.79 0.63 36.59
C GLN A 430 20.30 0.71 36.78
N GLN A 431 21.07 0.80 35.69
CA GLN A 431 22.53 0.95 35.77
C GLN A 431 22.94 2.29 36.41
N ILE A 432 22.23 3.38 36.11
CA ILE A 432 22.48 4.71 36.70
C ILE A 432 22.16 4.69 38.20
N THR A 433 21.04 4.10 38.62
CA THR A 433 20.66 3.99 40.03
C THR A 433 21.65 3.15 40.83
N ILE A 434 22.13 2.03 40.27
CA ILE A 434 23.19 1.22 40.89
C ILE A 434 24.47 2.04 41.03
N LEU A 435 24.85 2.82 40.00
CA LEU A 435 26.03 3.67 40.04
C LEU A 435 25.90 4.77 41.11
N GLN A 436 24.73 5.40 41.24
CA GLN A 436 24.44 6.41 42.26
C GLN A 436 24.53 5.82 43.67
N ASN A 437 23.91 4.66 43.92
CA ASN A 437 24.00 3.97 45.20
C ASN A 437 25.44 3.58 45.55
N LEU A 438 26.24 3.16 44.55
CA LEU A 438 27.67 2.90 44.73
C LEU A 438 28.42 4.18 45.09
N LEU A 439 28.19 5.30 44.39
CA LEU A 439 28.81 6.58 44.69
C LEU A 439 28.46 7.10 46.09
N GLU A 440 27.19 7.01 46.50
CA GLU A 440 26.74 7.37 47.85
C GLU A 440 27.38 6.49 48.92
N SER A 441 27.44 5.17 48.73
CA SER A 441 28.13 4.26 49.66
C SER A 441 29.62 4.58 49.77
N THR A 442 30.26 4.97 48.66
CA THR A 442 31.67 5.37 48.65
C THR A 442 31.88 6.70 49.39
N GLN A 443 30.96 7.67 49.24
CA GLN A 443 30.99 8.94 49.96
C GLN A 443 30.73 8.78 51.47
N ALA A 444 29.79 7.91 51.87
CA ALA A 444 29.56 7.55 53.27
C ALA A 444 30.77 6.85 53.91
N THR A 445 31.46 6.00 53.15
CA THR A 445 32.71 5.35 53.59
C THR A 445 33.87 6.35 53.71
N MET A 446 33.91 7.39 52.87
CA MET A 446 34.90 8.48 52.99
C MET A 446 34.58 9.46 54.13
N ALA A 447 33.30 9.66 54.48
CA ALA A 447 32.90 10.49 55.61
C ALA A 447 33.18 9.85 56.98
N GLY A 448 33.25 8.51 57.06
CA GLY A 448 33.58 7.77 58.29
C GLY A 448 35.06 7.81 58.71
N ASN A 449 35.97 8.27 57.84
CA ASN A 449 37.42 8.31 58.09
C ASN A 449 37.94 9.72 58.43
N LEU A 450 37.16 10.53 59.16
CA LEU A 450 37.61 11.79 59.76
C LEU A 450 38.37 11.52 61.06
N GLY A 451 39.64 11.16 60.94
CA GLY A 451 40.49 10.85 62.10
C GLY A 451 41.98 10.80 61.85
N VAL A 452 42.54 11.56 60.89
CA VAL A 452 44.00 11.74 60.78
C VAL A 452 44.33 13.18 60.36
N ARG A 453 45.22 13.82 61.13
CA ARG A 453 45.67 15.22 60.98
C ARG A 453 46.26 15.52 59.58
N PRO A 454 46.13 16.77 59.09
CA PRO A 454 46.72 17.16 57.81
C PRO A 454 48.25 17.31 57.96
N ALA A 455 49.00 16.53 57.19
CA ALA A 455 50.42 16.80 56.96
C ALA A 455 50.56 17.98 55.99
N GLN A 456 51.44 18.92 56.34
CA GLN A 456 51.86 20.06 55.52
C GLN A 456 52.43 19.63 54.15
N PRO A 457 52.41 20.53 53.14
CA PRO A 457 52.79 20.18 51.78
C PRO A 457 54.31 19.98 51.68
N THR A 458 54.74 18.75 51.46
CA THR A 458 56.12 18.45 51.09
C THR A 458 56.36 18.87 49.64
N ARG A 459 57.12 19.95 49.51
CA ARG A 459 57.83 20.35 48.30
C ARG A 459 58.70 19.16 47.83
N ARG A 460 58.28 18.42 46.80
CA ARG A 460 59.19 17.52 46.08
C ARG A 460 60.08 18.39 45.19
N GLU A 461 61.24 18.74 45.71
CA GLU A 461 62.36 19.25 44.93
C GLU A 461 62.93 18.11 44.06
N GLU A 462 63.15 18.39 42.76
CA GLU A 462 64.17 17.79 41.89
C GLU A 462 64.12 16.27 41.58
N GLY A 463 62.94 15.67 41.42
CA GLY A 463 62.81 14.32 40.87
C GLY A 463 62.69 14.31 39.33
N LEU A 464 63.57 13.60 38.63
CA LEU A 464 63.39 13.25 37.21
C LEU A 464 62.32 12.15 37.10
N LEU A 465 61.33 12.31 36.23
CA LEU A 465 60.42 11.20 35.87
C LEU A 465 61.18 10.22 34.96
N ALA A 466 61.10 8.92 35.27
CA ALA A 466 61.88 7.87 34.59
C ALA A 466 63.39 8.17 34.45
N ASN A 467 63.99 8.90 35.41
CA ASN A 467 65.39 9.36 35.36
C ASN A 467 65.77 10.10 34.05
N ARG A 468 64.80 10.68 33.35
CA ARG A 468 64.99 11.31 32.03
C ARG A 468 64.28 12.64 31.85
N TYR A 469 63.07 12.79 32.40
CA TYR A 469 62.26 13.98 32.15
C TYR A 469 62.26 14.90 33.37
N GLN A 470 62.88 16.07 33.23
CA GLN A 470 62.89 17.10 34.27
C GLN A 470 61.62 17.94 34.16
N VAL A 471 60.74 17.86 35.15
CA VAL A 471 59.51 18.67 35.18
C VAL A 471 59.88 20.15 35.34
N ALA A 472 59.47 20.96 34.38
CA ALA A 472 59.65 22.41 34.39
C ALA A 472 58.43 23.14 34.94
N LYS A 473 57.22 22.68 34.61
CA LYS A 473 55.95 23.32 35.03
C LYS A 473 54.78 22.33 35.00
N VAL A 474 53.81 22.47 35.90
CA VAL A 474 52.51 21.80 35.79
C VAL A 474 51.61 22.59 34.83
N LEU A 475 51.14 21.95 33.75
CA LEU A 475 50.25 22.56 32.75
C LEU A 475 48.76 22.37 33.10
N GLY A 476 48.41 21.29 33.81
CA GLY A 476 47.04 21.04 34.26
C GLY A 476 46.95 19.88 35.26
N GLU A 477 45.96 19.94 36.15
CA GLU A 477 45.71 18.94 37.20
C GLU A 477 44.21 18.66 37.30
N GLY A 478 43.82 17.38 37.35
CA GLY A 478 42.42 16.95 37.46
C GLY A 478 42.27 15.58 38.11
N GLY A 479 41.03 15.11 38.29
CA GLY A 479 40.71 13.89 39.06
C GLY A 479 41.26 12.57 38.50
N PHE A 480 41.80 12.56 37.28
CA PHE A 480 42.33 11.37 36.60
C PHE A 480 43.84 11.48 36.29
N GLY A 481 44.52 12.57 36.67
CA GLY A 481 45.93 12.75 36.32
C GLY A 481 46.46 14.19 36.36
N ARG A 482 47.74 14.34 36.00
CA ARG A 482 48.46 15.63 35.90
C ARG A 482 49.20 15.71 34.57
N THR A 483 49.26 16.91 33.99
CA THR A 483 50.02 17.17 32.76
C THR A 483 51.16 18.13 33.08
N TYR A 484 52.38 17.77 32.70
CA TYR A 484 53.60 18.52 32.95
C TYR A 484 54.24 18.99 31.65
N LEU A 485 54.83 20.18 31.68
CA LEU A 485 55.87 20.60 30.76
C LEU A 485 57.21 20.10 31.32
N ALA A 486 57.97 19.35 30.54
CA ALA A 486 59.24 18.77 30.98
C ALA A 486 60.34 18.95 29.93
N GLN A 487 61.60 18.80 30.35
CA GLN A 487 62.76 18.75 29.47
C GLN A 487 63.33 17.33 29.45
N ASP A 488 63.61 16.81 28.26
CA ASP A 488 64.27 15.52 28.07
C ASP A 488 65.78 15.67 28.27
N THR A 489 66.29 15.22 29.41
CA THR A 489 67.70 15.44 29.80
C THR A 489 68.69 14.55 29.06
N GLN A 490 68.21 13.52 28.36
CA GLN A 490 69.06 12.55 27.67
C GLN A 490 69.21 12.84 26.16
N ARG A 491 68.56 13.90 25.65
CA ARG A 491 68.72 14.36 24.26
C ARG A 491 69.55 15.65 24.19
N PRO A 492 70.45 15.80 23.19
CA PRO A 492 71.16 17.05 22.94
C PRO A 492 70.21 18.25 22.87
N GLY A 493 70.55 19.35 23.54
CA GLY A 493 69.72 20.57 23.58
C GLY A 493 68.53 20.53 24.54
N ARG A 494 68.35 19.46 25.32
CA ARG A 494 67.30 19.30 26.35
C ARG A 494 65.90 19.74 25.87
N PRO A 495 65.42 19.20 24.73
CA PRO A 495 64.18 19.62 24.11
C PRO A 495 62.99 19.47 25.07
N THR A 496 62.05 20.41 24.96
CA THR A 496 60.83 20.45 25.77
C THR A 496 59.79 19.46 25.25
N CYS A 497 59.10 18.77 26.16
CA CYS A 497 58.02 17.84 25.89
C CYS A 497 56.86 18.02 26.88
N VAL A 498 55.71 17.41 26.56
CA VAL A 498 54.57 17.30 27.48
C VAL A 498 54.55 15.89 28.06
N VAL A 499 54.44 15.78 29.38
CA VAL A 499 54.29 14.50 30.08
C VAL A 499 52.92 14.43 30.73
N LYS A 500 52.04 13.56 30.24
CA LYS A 500 50.71 13.32 30.79
C LYS A 500 50.74 12.09 31.70
N GLN A 501 50.58 12.33 33.00
CA GLN A 501 50.46 11.32 34.04
C GLN A 501 49.00 10.96 34.25
N LEU A 502 48.67 9.68 34.12
CA LEU A 502 47.35 9.11 34.38
C LEU A 502 47.42 8.33 35.69
N LYS A 503 46.58 8.73 36.65
CA LYS A 503 46.53 8.11 37.98
C LYS A 503 45.29 7.24 38.08
N PRO A 504 45.44 5.92 38.24
CA PRO A 504 44.30 5.03 38.48
C PRO A 504 43.57 5.44 39.76
N GLY A 505 42.26 5.71 39.67
CA GLY A 505 41.44 6.06 40.84
C GLY A 505 41.19 4.89 41.81
N ARG A 506 41.55 3.67 41.39
CA ARG A 506 41.48 2.43 42.19
C ARG A 506 42.75 1.61 41.94
N SER A 507 43.20 0.90 42.97
CA SER A 507 44.44 0.09 42.94
C SER A 507 44.18 -1.41 42.86
N ASP A 508 42.93 -1.84 42.59
CA ASP A 508 42.63 -3.26 42.39
C ASP A 508 43.24 -3.79 41.08
N SER A 509 43.65 -5.06 41.10
CA SER A 509 44.44 -5.67 40.01
C SER A 509 43.68 -5.74 38.68
N GLN A 510 42.35 -5.88 38.71
CA GLN A 510 41.51 -5.90 37.51
C GLN A 510 41.42 -4.51 36.88
N PHE A 511 41.21 -3.47 37.70
CA PHE A 511 41.18 -2.08 37.23
C PHE A 511 42.54 -1.64 36.68
N LEU A 512 43.65 -1.98 37.35
CA LEU A 512 44.99 -1.67 36.86
C LEU A 512 45.32 -2.36 35.53
N GLN A 513 44.86 -3.60 35.32
CA GLN A 513 45.03 -4.28 34.02
C GLN A 513 44.21 -3.60 32.90
N LEU A 514 42.98 -3.17 33.20
CA LEU A 514 42.16 -2.43 32.25
C LEU A 514 42.78 -1.06 31.92
N ALA A 515 43.23 -0.32 32.93
CA ALA A 515 43.92 0.95 32.78
C ALA A 515 45.19 0.81 31.93
N ARG A 516 46.00 -0.23 32.17
CA ARG A 516 47.19 -0.55 31.36
C ARG A 516 46.85 -0.84 29.90
N ARG A 517 45.77 -1.59 29.63
CA ARG A 517 45.31 -1.86 28.26
C ARG A 517 44.86 -0.59 27.55
N LEU A 518 44.06 0.25 28.20
CA LEU A 518 43.58 1.52 27.64
C LEU A 518 44.74 2.48 27.37
N PHE A 519 45.68 2.58 28.30
CA PHE A 519 46.89 3.38 28.17
C PHE A 519 47.79 2.93 27.00
N ASN A 520 48.05 1.62 26.89
CA ASN A 520 48.82 1.09 25.77
C ASN A 520 48.10 1.33 24.43
N THR A 521 46.76 1.22 24.40
CA THR A 521 45.96 1.51 23.21
C THR A 521 46.07 2.99 22.81
N GLU A 522 46.03 3.92 23.77
CA GLU A 522 46.23 5.35 23.51
C GLU A 522 47.63 5.62 22.94
N ALA A 523 48.67 4.98 23.49
CA ALA A 523 50.04 5.08 22.98
C ALA A 523 50.15 4.56 21.53
N GLU A 524 49.61 3.37 21.25
CA GLU A 524 49.61 2.79 19.89
C GLU A 524 48.88 3.67 18.87
N ILE A 525 47.73 4.23 19.25
CA ILE A 525 46.96 5.14 18.38
C ILE A 525 47.76 6.43 18.13
N LEU A 526 48.36 7.02 19.16
CA LEU A 526 49.17 8.22 19.03
C LEU A 526 50.46 8.00 18.22
N GLU A 527 51.08 6.83 18.31
CA GLU A 527 52.24 6.48 17.49
C GLU A 527 51.89 6.49 15.98
N ILE A 528 50.69 6.00 15.64
CA ILE A 528 50.19 6.00 14.26
C ILE A 528 49.79 7.42 13.83
N LEU A 529 48.96 8.10 14.64
CA LEU A 529 48.37 9.38 14.28
C LEU A 529 49.34 10.56 14.37
N GLY A 530 50.34 10.49 15.26
CA GLY A 530 51.36 11.52 15.48
C GLY A 530 52.28 11.75 14.27
N ARG A 531 52.22 10.89 13.24
CA ARG A 531 52.87 11.13 11.94
C ARG A 531 52.27 12.33 11.20
N HIS A 532 51.07 12.75 11.55
CA HIS A 532 50.41 13.91 10.98
C HIS A 532 50.91 15.22 11.63
N ARG A 533 51.29 16.22 10.83
CA ARG A 533 51.89 17.49 11.30
C ARG A 533 51.00 18.34 12.22
N GLN A 534 49.72 17.99 12.37
CA GLN A 534 48.73 18.67 13.21
C GLN A 534 48.22 17.78 14.35
N ILE A 535 48.94 16.71 14.68
CA ILE A 535 48.74 15.85 15.85
C ILE A 535 50.11 15.70 16.54
N PRO A 536 50.24 15.85 17.88
CA PRO A 536 51.52 15.70 18.55
C PRO A 536 52.13 14.31 18.38
N GLN A 537 53.44 14.25 18.13
CA GLN A 537 54.16 12.98 18.10
C GLN A 537 54.25 12.36 19.49
N LEU A 538 54.08 11.04 19.59
CA LEU A 538 54.49 10.28 20.76
C LEU A 538 56.04 10.21 20.78
N LEU A 539 56.64 10.61 21.90
CA LEU A 539 58.10 10.58 22.08
C LEU A 539 58.53 9.39 22.94
N ALA A 540 57.71 9.03 23.93
CA ALA A 540 57.88 7.87 24.78
C ALA A 540 56.57 7.60 25.54
N TYR A 541 56.44 6.40 26.09
CA TYR A 541 55.46 6.10 27.11
C TYR A 541 56.08 5.13 28.10
N PHE A 542 55.73 5.23 29.38
CA PHE A 542 56.29 4.36 30.42
C PHE A 542 55.33 4.23 31.61
N GLU A 543 55.59 3.22 32.44
CA GLU A 543 54.88 2.98 33.69
C GLU A 543 55.89 3.05 34.84
N GLU A 544 55.58 3.83 35.87
CA GLU A 544 56.42 3.98 37.06
C GLU A 544 55.52 4.05 38.29
N GLY A 545 55.75 3.16 39.27
CA GLY A 545 54.98 3.15 40.52
C GLY A 545 53.47 2.91 40.35
N GLN A 546 53.06 2.08 39.38
CA GLN A 546 51.66 1.83 39.00
C GLN A 546 50.91 3.06 38.45
N GLU A 547 51.63 4.11 38.09
CA GLU A 547 51.12 5.27 37.37
C GLU A 547 51.62 5.23 35.92
N PHE A 548 50.82 5.77 35.00
CA PHE A 548 51.06 5.66 33.58
C PHE A 548 51.42 7.03 32.97
N TYR A 549 52.44 7.09 32.12
CA TYR A 549 52.99 8.35 31.61
C TYR A 549 53.13 8.35 30.08
N LEU A 550 52.42 9.27 29.40
CA LEU A 550 52.57 9.54 27.96
C LEU A 550 53.44 10.78 27.76
N VAL A 551 54.51 10.66 26.97
CA VAL A 551 55.40 11.78 26.62
C VAL A 551 55.17 12.17 25.17
N GLN A 552 54.79 13.42 24.93
CA GLN A 552 54.40 13.94 23.62
C GLN A 552 55.21 15.18 23.23
N GLU A 553 55.23 15.47 21.93
CA GLU A 553 55.75 16.74 21.40
C GLU A 553 55.09 17.94 22.08
N PHE A 554 55.88 18.91 22.54
CA PHE A 554 55.35 20.17 23.03
C PHE A 554 54.98 21.10 21.88
N ILE A 555 53.71 21.50 21.83
CA ILE A 555 53.19 22.42 20.82
C ILE A 555 53.19 23.84 21.39
N GLN A 556 54.14 24.66 20.95
CA GLN A 556 54.16 26.08 21.30
C GLN A 556 53.05 26.82 20.55
N GLY A 557 52.06 27.32 21.28
CA GLY A 557 50.90 27.99 20.71
C GLY A 557 49.86 28.41 21.75
N THR A 558 48.71 28.87 21.27
CA THR A 558 47.58 29.29 22.10
C THR A 558 46.44 28.28 22.01
N PRO A 559 45.98 27.70 23.13
CA PRO A 559 44.77 26.87 23.16
C PRO A 559 43.53 27.63 22.69
N LEU A 560 42.64 26.97 21.95
CA LEU A 560 41.49 27.61 21.32
C LEU A 560 40.45 28.07 22.35
N ASP A 561 40.37 27.46 23.53
CA ASP A 561 39.54 27.97 24.65
C ASP A 561 40.02 29.33 25.19
N LYS A 562 41.31 29.67 25.01
CA LYS A 562 41.85 31.01 25.31
C LYS A 562 41.67 31.98 24.16
N GLU A 563 41.63 31.48 22.93
CA GLU A 563 41.36 32.27 21.73
C GLU A 563 39.87 32.62 21.59
N LEU A 564 38.96 31.70 21.94
CA LEU A 564 37.51 31.88 21.91
C LEU A 564 36.99 32.39 23.26
N VAL A 565 37.24 33.68 23.53
CA VAL A 565 36.75 34.34 24.74
C VAL A 565 35.23 34.46 24.69
N ALA A 566 34.54 34.03 25.75
CA ALA A 566 33.09 34.10 25.85
C ALA A 566 32.57 35.53 25.61
N GLY A 567 31.53 35.66 24.78
CA GLY A 567 30.95 36.92 24.34
C GLY A 567 31.62 37.55 23.11
N GLN A 568 32.78 37.05 22.67
CA GLN A 568 33.43 37.51 21.43
C GLN A 568 33.03 36.64 20.24
N LYS A 569 32.29 37.23 19.29
CA LYS A 569 31.91 36.57 18.03
C LYS A 569 33.07 36.60 17.03
N ARG A 570 33.24 35.52 16.29
CA ARG A 570 34.10 35.43 15.11
C ARG A 570 33.24 35.56 13.86
N ASP A 571 33.84 36.07 12.80
CA ASP A 571 33.15 36.19 11.52
C ASP A 571 33.05 34.83 10.80
N GLU A 572 32.26 34.84 9.73
CA GLU A 572 32.06 33.69 8.87
C GLU A 572 33.37 33.20 8.24
N THR A 573 34.23 34.11 7.77
CA THR A 573 35.52 33.78 7.16
C THR A 573 36.44 33.02 8.12
N TYR A 574 36.56 33.49 9.36
CA TYR A 574 37.31 32.81 10.41
C TYR A 574 36.71 31.41 10.67
N THR A 575 35.38 31.32 10.82
CA THR A 575 34.70 30.07 11.15
C THR A 575 34.86 29.03 10.06
N VAL A 576 34.72 29.43 8.79
CA VAL A 576 34.95 28.57 7.63
C VAL A 576 36.40 28.09 7.56
N SER A 577 37.37 28.99 7.75
CA SER A 577 38.80 28.62 7.76
C SER A 577 39.14 27.68 8.92
N PHE A 578 38.53 27.88 10.09
CA PHE A 578 38.67 27.01 11.26
C PHE A 578 38.12 25.61 10.99
N LEU A 579 36.87 25.53 10.50
CA LEU A 579 36.20 24.26 10.20
C LEU A 579 37.01 23.45 9.18
N ARG A 580 37.45 24.09 8.10
CA ARG A 580 38.31 23.43 7.10
C ARG A 580 39.58 22.86 7.74
N GLY A 581 40.28 23.68 8.54
CA GLY A 581 41.54 23.29 9.15
C GLY A 581 41.43 22.07 10.07
N LEU A 582 40.32 21.91 10.79
CA LEU A 582 40.07 20.72 11.63
C LEU A 582 39.48 19.55 10.85
N LEU A 583 38.60 19.79 9.88
CA LEU A 583 38.04 18.73 9.05
C LEU A 583 39.12 17.96 8.27
N GLU A 584 40.17 18.64 7.81
CA GLU A 584 41.33 18.02 7.16
C GLU A 584 42.08 17.09 8.14
N VAL A 585 42.24 17.49 9.40
CA VAL A 585 42.86 16.64 10.44
C VAL A 585 41.95 15.47 10.81
N LEU A 586 40.65 15.69 11.00
CA LEU A 586 39.70 14.63 11.32
C LEU A 586 39.53 13.63 10.17
N ALA A 587 39.65 14.06 8.91
CA ALA A 587 39.66 13.15 7.77
C ALA A 587 40.79 12.11 7.90
N PHE A 588 41.99 12.55 8.27
CA PHE A 588 43.13 11.65 8.52
C PHE A 588 42.89 10.73 9.72
N VAL A 589 42.32 11.24 10.82
CA VAL A 589 41.98 10.43 12.02
C VAL A 589 40.93 9.36 11.67
N HIS A 590 39.89 9.73 10.92
CA HIS A 590 38.79 8.85 10.54
C HIS A 590 39.18 7.81 9.49
N GLU A 591 40.16 8.11 8.63
CA GLU A 591 40.77 7.16 7.69
C GLU A 591 41.38 5.97 8.45
N HIS A 592 42.05 6.24 9.57
CA HIS A 592 42.60 5.23 10.49
C HIS A 592 41.55 4.58 11.40
N LYS A 593 40.26 4.84 11.17
CA LYS A 593 39.12 4.27 11.92
C LYS A 593 39.15 4.61 13.41
N VAL A 594 39.71 5.77 13.76
CA VAL A 594 39.74 6.30 15.12
C VAL A 594 38.67 7.38 15.29
N ILE A 595 38.01 7.40 16.45
CA ILE A 595 37.09 8.47 16.86
C ILE A 595 37.76 9.23 18.02
N HIS A 596 37.82 10.57 17.95
CA HIS A 596 38.47 11.39 18.98
C HIS A 596 37.66 11.44 20.29
N ARG A 597 36.35 11.62 20.18
CA ARG A 597 35.36 11.63 21.29
C ARG A 597 35.44 12.78 22.30
N ASP A 598 36.56 13.47 22.47
CA ASP A 598 36.62 14.65 23.36
C ASP A 598 37.04 15.92 22.61
N LEU A 599 36.43 16.16 21.46
CA LEU A 599 36.70 17.37 20.69
C LEU A 599 36.04 18.59 21.34
N LYS A 600 36.85 19.55 21.77
CA LYS A 600 36.45 20.81 22.42
C LYS A 600 37.55 21.87 22.24
N PRO A 601 37.27 23.17 22.46
CA PRO A 601 38.28 24.22 22.27
C PRO A 601 39.56 24.02 23.09
N ALA A 602 39.47 23.48 24.31
CA ALA A 602 40.66 23.23 25.15
C ALA A 602 41.63 22.17 24.57
N ASN A 603 41.15 21.33 23.63
CA ASN A 603 41.92 20.25 23.01
C ASN A 603 42.42 20.63 21.60
N ILE A 604 42.42 21.93 21.25
CA ILE A 604 42.90 22.44 19.96
C ILE A 604 43.88 23.57 20.25
N ILE A 605 45.11 23.52 19.73
CA ILE A 605 46.12 24.57 19.88
C ILE A 605 46.39 25.23 18.53
N ARG A 606 46.31 26.57 18.48
CA ARG A 606 46.83 27.34 17.36
C ARG A 606 48.35 27.51 17.52
N ARG A 607 49.10 26.80 16.69
CA ARG A 607 50.57 26.73 16.78
C ARG A 607 51.19 28.06 16.36
N ALA A 608 52.12 28.60 17.17
CA ALA A 608 52.67 29.94 16.97
C ALA A 608 53.46 30.07 15.66
N LYS A 609 54.21 29.04 15.28
CA LYS A 609 55.17 29.09 14.15
C LYS A 609 54.51 29.25 12.77
N ASP A 610 53.31 28.70 12.59
CA ASP A 610 52.64 28.62 11.27
C ASP A 610 51.12 28.83 11.35
N GLN A 611 50.59 29.18 12.53
CA GLN A 611 49.17 29.45 12.80
C GLN A 611 48.22 28.30 12.47
N ARG A 612 48.75 27.08 12.27
CA ARG A 612 47.93 25.89 12.03
C ARG A 612 47.35 25.35 13.33
N LEU A 613 46.18 24.75 13.22
CA LEU A 613 45.47 24.12 14.33
C LEU A 613 46.02 22.72 14.57
N VAL A 614 46.38 22.41 15.81
CA VAL A 614 46.92 21.12 16.25
C VAL A 614 45.91 20.50 17.20
N LEU A 615 45.41 19.31 16.86
CA LEU A 615 44.48 18.53 17.68
C LEU A 615 45.28 17.75 18.72
N ILE A 616 44.96 17.95 19.99
CA ILE A 616 45.65 17.32 21.13
C ILE A 616 44.69 16.44 21.93
N ASP A 617 45.25 15.65 22.84
CA ASP A 617 44.52 14.86 23.85
C ASP A 617 43.61 13.75 23.30
N PHE A 618 44.25 12.64 22.89
CA PHE A 618 43.60 11.42 22.41
C PHE A 618 43.21 10.47 23.56
N GLY A 619 43.08 10.95 24.80
CA GLY A 619 42.79 10.11 25.99
C GLY A 619 41.41 9.46 26.04
N ALA A 620 40.52 9.86 25.12
CA ALA A 620 39.16 9.36 25.01
C ALA A 620 38.93 8.46 23.78
N VAL A 621 39.97 8.13 23.00
CA VAL A 621 39.80 7.52 21.68
C VAL A 621 39.22 6.11 21.69
N LYS A 622 38.56 5.75 20.60
CA LYS A 622 38.26 4.34 20.26
C LYS A 622 38.61 4.02 18.82
N GLN A 623 39.23 2.87 18.64
CA GLN A 623 39.41 2.23 17.34
C GLN A 623 38.15 1.42 16.98
N MET A 624 37.62 1.64 15.78
CA MET A 624 36.52 0.84 15.25
C MET A 624 37.05 -0.50 14.74
N ARG A 625 36.61 -1.61 15.35
CA ARG A 625 36.90 -2.97 14.84
C ARG A 625 35.82 -3.40 13.83
N PRO A 626 36.17 -4.10 12.74
CA PRO A 626 35.16 -4.74 11.91
C PRO A 626 34.37 -5.76 12.76
N LYS A 627 33.04 -5.79 12.60
CA LYS A 627 32.17 -6.70 13.34
C LYS A 627 32.52 -8.15 13.00
N SER A 628 33.27 -8.81 13.87
CA SER A 628 33.33 -10.27 13.91
C SER A 628 32.01 -10.80 14.50
N GLU A 629 31.43 -11.79 13.84
CA GLU A 629 30.20 -12.43 14.29
C GLU A 629 30.37 -12.99 15.71
N GLY A 630 29.48 -12.61 16.63
CA GLY A 630 29.31 -13.30 17.92
C GLY A 630 29.81 -12.61 19.19
N THR A 631 30.24 -11.34 19.17
CA THR A 631 30.57 -10.62 20.42
C THR A 631 29.53 -9.55 20.76
N GLU A 632 29.11 -9.56 22.03
CA GLU A 632 28.13 -8.65 22.63
C GLU A 632 28.38 -7.19 22.25
N ALA A 633 27.29 -6.43 22.11
CA ALA A 633 27.33 -5.03 21.72
C ALA A 633 28.35 -4.26 22.56
N ASP A 634 29.33 -3.70 21.85
CA ASP A 634 30.54 -3.06 22.34
C ASP A 634 30.23 -1.69 23.00
N TYR A 635 29.52 -1.72 24.13
CA TYR A 635 29.21 -0.55 24.97
C TYR A 635 30.51 -0.06 25.62
N THR A 636 30.91 1.16 25.31
CA THR A 636 32.05 1.80 25.98
C THR A 636 31.59 2.80 27.03
N VAL A 637 32.43 3.03 28.05
CA VAL A 637 32.24 4.06 29.08
C VAL A 637 31.83 5.38 28.41
N ALA A 638 30.81 6.04 28.94
CA ALA A 638 30.37 7.34 28.46
C ALA A 638 31.51 8.36 28.68
N VAL A 639 32.11 8.84 27.59
CA VAL A 639 33.21 9.82 27.61
C VAL A 639 32.84 10.97 26.67
N GLY A 640 33.03 12.21 27.13
CA GLY A 640 32.82 13.42 26.36
C GLY A 640 32.46 14.63 27.23
N THR A 641 32.73 15.83 26.72
CA THR A 641 32.43 17.08 27.42
C THR A 641 30.98 17.53 27.15
N ARG A 642 30.22 17.86 28.21
CA ARG A 642 28.81 18.27 28.13
C ARG A 642 28.61 19.41 27.13
N GLY A 643 27.66 19.24 26.20
CA GLY A 643 27.33 20.20 25.15
C GLY A 643 28.13 20.04 23.85
N TYR A 644 29.30 19.38 23.87
CA TYR A 644 30.04 19.03 22.64
C TYR A 644 29.86 17.55 22.27
N ALA A 645 29.59 16.70 23.25
CA ALA A 645 29.35 15.27 23.01
C ALA A 645 27.88 15.02 22.61
N PRO A 646 27.62 14.36 21.46
CA PRO A 646 26.26 14.03 21.04
C PRO A 646 25.67 12.83 21.82
N SER A 647 24.35 12.68 21.76
CA SER A 647 23.61 11.69 22.56
C SER A 647 24.03 10.24 22.29
N GLU A 648 24.37 9.87 21.05
CA GLU A 648 24.83 8.51 20.74
C GLU A 648 26.20 8.20 21.36
N GLN A 649 27.06 9.22 21.50
CA GLN A 649 28.35 9.08 22.18
C GLN A 649 28.16 8.99 23.69
N MET A 650 27.29 9.82 24.26
CA MET A 650 26.92 9.75 25.68
C MET A 650 26.26 8.41 26.02
N GLY A 651 25.52 7.82 25.09
CA GLY A 651 24.95 6.47 25.16
C GLY A 651 25.95 5.33 24.89
N GLY A 652 27.26 5.62 24.79
CA GLY A 652 28.33 4.63 24.64
C GLY A 652 28.50 4.05 23.23
N ARG A 653 27.84 4.63 22.21
CA ARG A 653 27.85 4.18 20.80
C ARG A 653 28.31 5.28 19.82
N PRO A 654 29.46 5.91 20.05
CA PRO A 654 29.92 6.96 19.15
C PRO A 654 30.21 6.42 17.76
N GLN A 655 29.99 7.29 16.79
CA GLN A 655 30.25 7.08 15.38
C GLN A 655 31.39 8.03 14.95
N LEU A 656 31.96 7.83 13.75
CA LEU A 656 32.95 8.79 13.21
C LEU A 656 32.34 10.20 13.10
N ASN A 657 31.07 10.30 12.71
CA ASN A 657 30.36 11.57 12.63
C ASN A 657 29.88 12.12 14.00
N SER A 658 30.22 11.48 15.12
CA SER A 658 30.12 12.10 16.44
C SER A 658 31.17 13.23 16.60
N ASP A 659 32.38 13.08 16.03
CA ASP A 659 33.37 14.16 16.01
C ASP A 659 32.93 15.34 15.11
N ILE A 660 32.14 15.05 14.06
CA ILE A 660 31.57 16.10 13.17
C ILE A 660 30.56 16.95 13.95
N TYR A 661 29.73 16.34 14.78
CA TYR A 661 28.82 17.08 15.67
C TYR A 661 29.61 18.00 16.61
N ALA A 662 30.62 17.47 17.29
CA ALA A 662 31.43 18.26 18.22
C ALA A 662 32.11 19.45 17.51
N LEU A 663 32.61 19.23 16.28
CA LEU A 663 33.20 20.30 15.48
C LEU A 663 32.16 21.34 15.03
N GLY A 664 30.95 20.91 14.68
CA GLY A 664 29.83 21.78 14.36
C GLY A 664 29.46 22.69 15.54
N MET A 665 29.40 22.12 16.75
CA MET A 665 29.16 22.89 17.98
C MET A 665 30.25 23.93 18.26
N ILE A 666 31.53 23.63 17.97
CA ILE A 666 32.62 24.62 18.06
C ILE A 666 32.46 25.71 16.99
N GLY A 667 32.02 25.36 15.78
CA GLY A 667 31.70 26.32 14.72
C GLY A 667 30.57 27.28 15.13
N ILE A 668 29.51 26.76 15.73
CA ILE A 668 28.41 27.56 16.31
C ILE A 668 28.93 28.45 17.44
N GLN A 669 29.81 27.93 18.31
CA GLN A 669 30.45 28.74 19.35
C GLN A 669 31.30 29.89 18.76
N CYS A 670 32.03 29.65 17.67
CA CYS A 670 32.80 30.71 17.00
C CYS A 670 31.87 31.87 16.58
N LEU A 671 30.72 31.56 15.98
CA LEU A 671 29.79 32.57 15.48
C LEU A 671 28.99 33.26 16.60
N THR A 672 28.53 32.50 17.59
CA THR A 672 27.69 33.03 18.67
C THR A 672 28.49 33.71 19.78
N GLY A 673 29.76 33.32 19.96
CA GLY A 673 30.57 33.67 21.12
C GLY A 673 30.12 32.95 22.41
N MET A 674 29.20 31.99 22.33
CA MET A 674 28.61 31.28 23.46
C MET A 674 29.02 29.80 23.45
N PRO A 675 29.49 29.23 24.56
CA PRO A 675 29.74 27.81 24.62
C PRO A 675 28.41 27.03 24.57
N PRO A 676 28.40 25.76 24.09
CA PRO A 676 27.18 24.98 23.91
C PRO A 676 26.26 24.87 25.13
N ARG A 677 26.81 24.91 26.35
CA ARG A 677 26.05 24.84 27.60
C ARG A 677 25.18 26.08 27.87
N ASP A 678 25.50 27.20 27.22
CA ASP A 678 24.82 28.49 27.40
C ASP A 678 23.89 28.79 26.20
N LEU A 679 23.76 27.85 25.25
CA LEU A 679 22.81 27.93 24.15
C LEU A 679 21.45 27.36 24.58
N ASP A 680 20.37 28.05 24.21
CA ASP A 680 19.02 27.51 24.36
C ASP A 680 18.82 26.32 23.43
N LEU A 681 18.08 25.33 23.90
CA LEU A 681 17.67 24.17 23.11
C LEU A 681 16.19 24.29 22.76
N ASP A 682 15.85 23.92 21.53
CA ASP A 682 14.47 23.77 21.09
C ASP A 682 13.81 22.60 21.84
N GLN A 683 12.62 22.85 22.41
CA GLN A 683 11.96 21.88 23.31
C GLN A 683 11.43 20.64 22.58
N ASP A 684 11.11 20.77 21.29
CA ASP A 684 10.52 19.68 20.50
C ASP A 684 11.61 18.83 19.82
N THR A 685 12.71 19.45 19.41
CA THR A 685 13.77 18.80 18.62
C THR A 685 15.06 18.54 19.39
N GLY A 686 15.28 19.24 20.51
CA GLY A 686 16.51 19.15 21.30
C GLY A 686 17.74 19.75 20.62
N LEU A 687 17.56 20.51 19.53
CA LEU A 687 18.63 21.16 18.77
C LEU A 687 18.97 22.55 19.33
N PRO A 688 20.22 23.02 19.19
CA PRO A 688 20.59 24.37 19.64
C PRO A 688 19.90 25.46 18.80
N ILE A 689 19.29 26.45 19.47
CA ILE A 689 18.71 27.63 18.84
C ILE A 689 19.81 28.69 18.72
N TRP A 690 20.47 28.75 17.57
CA TRP A 690 21.63 29.62 17.36
C TRP A 690 21.50 30.59 16.18
N ARG A 691 20.74 30.24 15.12
CA ARG A 691 20.64 31.06 13.89
C ARG A 691 20.18 32.49 14.15
N GLU A 692 19.19 32.68 15.02
CA GLU A 692 18.62 34.00 15.33
C GLU A 692 19.60 34.93 16.07
N ARG A 693 20.68 34.38 16.63
CA ARG A 693 21.67 35.11 17.44
C ARG A 693 22.85 35.62 16.62
N VAL A 694 22.93 35.30 15.32
CA VAL A 694 24.07 35.61 14.45
C VAL A 694 23.63 36.04 13.05
N GLN A 695 24.47 36.80 12.36
CA GLN A 695 24.29 37.12 10.94
C GLN A 695 25.36 36.36 10.15
N VAL A 696 24.94 35.32 9.43
CA VAL A 696 25.80 34.47 8.58
C VAL A 696 25.07 34.08 7.30
N SER A 697 25.81 33.64 6.29
CA SER A 697 25.21 33.12 5.06
C SER A 697 24.31 31.91 5.36
N GLY A 698 23.18 31.83 4.66
CA GLY A 698 22.28 30.67 4.78
C GLY A 698 23.00 29.35 4.50
N ARG A 699 23.99 29.38 3.59
CA ARG A 699 24.80 28.22 3.26
C ARG A 699 25.66 27.72 4.42
N LEU A 700 26.36 28.60 5.14
CA LEU A 700 27.12 28.18 6.32
C LEU A 700 26.18 27.68 7.42
N ALA A 701 25.02 28.32 7.58
CA ALA A 701 24.02 27.90 8.56
C ALA A 701 23.47 26.49 8.28
N ASP A 702 23.16 26.19 7.02
CA ASP A 702 22.68 24.87 6.61
C ASP A 702 23.75 23.78 6.82
N ILE A 703 25.02 24.10 6.56
CA ILE A 703 26.14 23.18 6.83
C ILE A 703 26.24 22.91 8.34
N LEU A 704 26.24 23.94 9.17
CA LEU A 704 26.37 23.79 10.62
C LEU A 704 25.19 23.02 11.22
N ASP A 705 23.96 23.32 10.81
CA ASP A 705 22.77 22.57 11.25
C ASP A 705 22.85 21.09 10.89
N LYS A 706 23.31 20.79 9.67
CA LYS A 706 23.51 19.40 9.27
C LYS A 706 24.67 18.74 10.01
N MET A 707 25.72 19.47 10.39
CA MET A 707 26.78 18.93 11.25
C MET A 707 26.24 18.59 12.65
N VAL A 708 25.30 19.38 13.18
CA VAL A 708 24.77 19.22 14.56
C VAL A 708 23.41 18.55 14.64
N ALA A 709 22.93 17.94 13.56
CA ALA A 709 21.63 17.24 13.53
C ALA A 709 21.52 16.21 14.67
N TYR A 710 20.34 16.06 15.27
CA TYR A 710 20.18 15.24 16.49
C TYR A 710 20.52 13.77 16.22
N PHE A 711 19.94 13.20 15.16
CA PHE A 711 20.24 11.83 14.74
C PHE A 711 21.54 11.77 13.92
N TYR A 712 22.50 10.94 14.35
CA TYR A 712 23.76 10.74 13.63
C TYR A 712 23.57 10.24 12.18
N THR A 713 22.43 9.64 11.84
CA THR A 713 22.10 9.21 10.46
C THR A 713 21.74 10.38 9.53
N GLU A 714 21.37 11.52 10.09
CA GLU A 714 20.98 12.73 9.34
C GLU A 714 22.15 13.71 9.19
N ARG A 715 23.20 13.54 10.00
CA ARG A 715 24.45 14.29 9.87
C ARG A 715 25.19 13.92 8.59
N TYR A 716 26.19 14.72 8.25
CA TYR A 716 27.23 14.28 7.32
C TYR A 716 27.83 12.95 7.78
N GLN A 717 28.00 12.02 6.84
CA GLN A 717 28.50 10.67 7.16
C GLN A 717 30.04 10.60 7.10
N SER A 718 30.69 11.62 6.56
CA SER A 718 32.14 11.77 6.53
C SER A 718 32.58 13.23 6.56
N THR A 719 33.79 13.50 7.05
CA THR A 719 34.39 14.84 7.04
C THR A 719 34.60 15.37 5.62
N LEU A 720 34.82 14.48 4.65
CA LEU A 720 34.95 14.82 3.23
C LEU A 720 33.65 15.38 2.64
N GLU A 721 32.48 14.93 3.11
CA GLU A 721 31.20 15.51 2.70
C GLU A 721 31.07 16.96 3.20
N VAL A 722 31.46 17.21 4.45
CA VAL A 722 31.44 18.56 5.02
C VAL A 722 32.40 19.48 4.23
N LEU A 723 33.63 19.02 3.97
CA LEU A 723 34.63 19.77 3.20
C LEU A 723 34.14 20.14 1.79
N ARG A 724 33.42 19.22 1.13
CA ARG A 724 32.83 19.46 -0.19
C ARG A 724 31.77 20.56 -0.16
N ASP A 725 30.89 20.54 0.85
CA ASP A 725 29.82 21.54 0.95
C ASP A 725 30.35 22.90 1.42
N LEU A 726 31.42 22.90 2.22
CA LEU A 726 32.16 24.08 2.68
C LEU A 726 33.00 24.73 1.57
N LYS A 727 33.41 23.96 0.54
CA LYS A 727 34.32 24.42 -0.52
C LYS A 727 33.91 25.73 -1.19
N PRO A 728 32.62 26.00 -1.47
CA PRO A 728 32.24 27.26 -2.13
C PRO A 728 32.17 28.48 -1.20
N LEU A 729 32.47 28.31 0.09
CA LEU A 729 32.60 29.39 1.07
C LEU A 729 34.08 29.74 1.37
N LEU A 730 35.01 28.99 0.77
CA LEU A 730 36.47 29.21 0.83
C LEU A 730 36.92 30.10 -0.33
#